data_AF-A0A9E7JIZ0-F1
#
_entry.id   AF-A0A9E7JIZ0-F1
#
_cell.length_a   1.000
_cell.length_b   1.000
_cell.length_c   1.000
_cell.angle_alpha   90.00
_cell.angle_beta   90.00
_cell.angle_gamma   90.00
#
_symmetry.space_group_name_H-M   'P 1'
#
loop_
_entity.id
_entity.type
_entity.pdbx_description
1 polymer ?
#
loop_
_entity_poly.entity_id
_entity_poly.type
_entity_poly.pdbx_seq_one_letter_code
_entity_poly.pdbx_strand_id
1 'polypeptide(L)'
;MGIFSLVTGLPGPSGFGSSSTAEQVTEGVDASNLTVIITGGASGIGAETARVFALRGAHVIIAARNMEAATDAKQLILKTIPSARVDLLELDLSSLKSVRAFSDKFLSMDLPLNVLIFDVSALTSTPLRDCRNNAGVMFCPHQLSEDGTEMQFATNHIGHFQLTNLLLEKMKSTARKTGIEGRIVNLSSVAHIYTYEDGIRYSGKKAYGQSKLANILHANELSRRLQVLWRSNVLNPLHLVLQKLSRAIRCDRKREQIKLSSTSSSFSEPSCFLAGMLKMVTYILWKNVPQGAATTCYVALHPSVKGVTGKYFVDCNEAKPSALAGDETLARRLWDFSEKLAVEIERGEEARVRDTNHNYRRRRPALALLPRRDPTTLLLRCAGDLTMRQLLQLHAHLITSPPPPDAVDPNVVAVKLICAAAARSNPRHAALVFSALSAPNLIAWNSLLRALALHHLHPVALRHFRRILAAGSPLPDEFTFTSVLKACAGLLSRSDGEMAHALVLTRGFDSNLFVRNSLIDMYFKFGRPEDARRLFDEMITKDVVSWNTLVSGYCSCGDIAMARKVFDRMPERSTVSWSAMIAGHARSGNLGAAREVFDQATEKSVGCWNAMISAYAQNEKFSEAIALFRRMLQIRMVQPNEVTLVSVLSACAHLGALDLGRWIDGFIKRRAMGLSLFLGNALSDMYAKCGCVAEARSVFNKMAERDVVSWSIIITASAMHGHAEEAISGFHRMLESGVKPNDITFMGILSACTHAGLVDAGLCYFDMMTEEFEIVPKVEHYGCVVDLLSRAGRLDEAEDLINSMQVAPNVIVWGALLGGCRIYKDINRGERVVRHILELDPGHSGGNVYLANMYVSMGRLEDAAKFRLMMREKRVVKTPGCSWIEVDNMVHEFFMGDRSHPQSEKIYSMISTLSLRMKLAGYVPNTSLVSQSIDEEEKENVLSMHSEKLAVAFGLISTKDGTTIRVVKNLRVCNDCHEAMKVISRIASREIVLRDRSRFHHFKE
;
A
#
# COMPACT_ATOMS: atom_id res chain seq x y z
N MET A 1 -10.33 37.35 12.46
CA MET A 1 -9.01 37.01 13.01
C MET A 1 -8.21 36.26 11.96
N GLY A 2 -6.97 36.67 11.72
CA GLY A 2 -6.11 36.08 10.68
C GLY A 2 -5.69 34.66 11.00
N ILE A 3 -5.23 33.93 9.97
CA ILE A 3 -4.67 32.56 10.02
C ILE A 3 -3.68 32.36 11.18
N PHE A 4 -3.06 33.45 11.65
CA PHE A 4 -2.16 33.51 12.80
C PHE A 4 -2.76 33.06 14.15
N SER A 5 -4.05 33.31 14.45
CA SER A 5 -4.67 32.83 15.71
C SER A 5 -5.09 31.36 15.65
N LEU A 6 -5.37 30.84 14.43
CA LEU A 6 -5.68 29.44 14.18
C LEU A 6 -4.47 28.52 14.44
N VAL A 7 -3.25 29.06 14.28
CA VAL A 7 -1.97 28.32 14.40
C VAL A 7 -1.38 28.40 15.80
N THR A 8 -1.68 29.44 16.58
CA THR A 8 -1.02 29.71 17.88
C THR A 8 -1.79 29.21 19.10
N GLY A 9 -3.08 28.90 18.97
CA GLY A 9 -3.91 28.38 20.07
C GLY A 9 -4.18 29.36 21.22
N LEU A 10 -3.80 30.63 21.06
CA LEU A 10 -3.99 31.68 22.06
C LEU A 10 -5.49 32.04 22.21
N PRO A 11 -5.97 32.31 23.43
CA PRO A 11 -7.36 32.68 23.67
C PRO A 11 -7.70 33.99 22.93
N GLY A 12 -8.85 33.98 22.26
CA GLY A 12 -9.38 35.16 21.57
C GLY A 12 -10.09 36.14 22.52
N PRO A 13 -10.80 37.15 21.99
CA PRO A 13 -11.56 38.13 22.78
C PRO A 13 -12.57 37.54 23.77
N SER A 14 -13.05 36.31 23.52
CA SER A 14 -13.95 35.57 24.44
C SER A 14 -13.24 34.97 25.66
N GLY A 15 -11.91 34.99 25.71
CA GLY A 15 -11.11 34.28 26.70
C GLY A 15 -10.88 32.79 26.36
N PHE A 16 -11.49 32.28 25.29
CA PHE A 16 -11.39 30.90 24.83
C PHE A 16 -10.75 30.80 23.45
N GLY A 17 -10.17 29.64 23.14
CA GLY A 17 -9.41 29.40 21.91
C GLY A 17 -9.59 27.98 21.37
N SER A 18 -8.77 27.60 20.39
CA SER A 18 -8.89 26.31 19.69
C SER A 18 -8.62 25.09 20.59
N SER A 19 -7.97 25.27 21.73
CA SER A 19 -7.65 24.22 22.72
C SER A 19 -8.74 24.05 23.81
N SER A 20 -9.69 24.98 23.94
CA SER A 20 -10.72 24.96 24.97
C SER A 20 -11.73 23.82 24.78
N THR A 21 -12.13 23.16 25.85
CA THR A 21 -13.11 22.05 25.82
C THR A 21 -14.54 22.53 26.10
N ALA A 22 -15.54 21.73 25.70
CA ALA A 22 -16.95 21.99 25.95
C ALA A 22 -17.32 22.13 27.44
N GLU A 23 -16.62 21.42 28.33
CA GLU A 23 -16.80 21.60 29.76
C GLU A 23 -16.23 22.95 30.25
N GLN A 24 -15.03 23.32 29.81
CA GLN A 24 -14.35 24.57 30.22
C GLN A 24 -15.16 25.81 29.80
N VAL A 25 -15.67 25.82 28.57
CA VAL A 25 -16.45 26.96 28.04
C VAL A 25 -17.86 27.05 28.63
N THR A 26 -18.29 26.07 29.41
CA THR A 26 -19.59 26.06 30.11
C THR A 26 -19.43 26.00 31.63
N GLU A 27 -18.22 26.22 32.13
CA GLU A 27 -17.95 26.20 33.56
C GLU A 27 -18.77 27.29 34.28
N GLY A 28 -19.43 26.92 35.39
CA GLY A 28 -20.30 27.82 36.13
C GLY A 28 -21.67 28.11 35.51
N VAL A 29 -22.04 27.48 34.38
CA VAL A 29 -23.37 27.68 33.76
C VAL A 29 -24.39 26.66 34.29
N ASP A 30 -25.52 27.15 34.78
CA ASP A 30 -26.68 26.32 35.16
C ASP A 30 -27.71 26.26 34.01
N ALA A 31 -27.99 25.04 33.54
CA ALA A 31 -28.93 24.75 32.47
C ALA A 31 -30.14 23.92 32.95
N SER A 32 -30.37 23.81 34.26
CA SER A 32 -31.40 22.93 34.86
C SER A 32 -32.83 23.21 34.40
N ASN A 33 -33.12 24.44 33.96
CA ASN A 33 -34.43 24.87 33.46
C ASN A 33 -34.53 24.83 31.93
N LEU A 34 -33.55 24.24 31.23
CA LEU A 34 -33.51 24.18 29.77
C LEU A 34 -33.88 22.79 29.27
N THR A 35 -34.74 22.74 28.27
CA THR A 35 -34.93 21.55 27.43
C THR A 35 -34.27 21.77 26.07
N VAL A 36 -33.43 20.82 25.66
CA VAL A 36 -32.63 20.88 24.44
C VAL A 36 -32.91 19.68 23.54
N ILE A 37 -33.09 19.95 22.24
CA ILE A 37 -33.09 18.92 21.21
C ILE A 37 -31.74 18.95 20.50
N ILE A 38 -31.06 17.81 20.43
CA ILE A 38 -29.77 17.65 19.74
C ILE A 38 -29.94 16.63 18.62
N THR A 39 -29.88 17.09 17.38
CA THR A 39 -29.79 16.17 16.24
C THR A 39 -28.40 15.55 16.20
N GLY A 40 -28.29 14.23 16.07
CA GLY A 40 -26.97 13.57 16.05
C GLY A 40 -26.33 13.29 17.39
N GLY A 41 -27.08 13.42 18.49
CA GLY A 41 -26.59 13.17 19.85
C GLY A 41 -26.16 11.72 20.16
N ALA A 42 -26.23 10.80 19.19
CA ALA A 42 -25.90 9.39 19.38
C ALA A 42 -24.40 9.06 19.22
N SER A 43 -23.58 9.96 18.65
CA SER A 43 -22.14 9.70 18.45
C SER A 43 -21.32 11.00 18.24
N GLY A 44 -20.00 10.91 18.43
CA GLY A 44 -19.07 11.99 18.09
C GLY A 44 -19.29 13.28 18.90
N ILE A 45 -19.26 14.43 18.23
CA ILE A 45 -19.44 15.76 18.81
C ILE A 45 -20.82 15.90 19.45
N GLY A 46 -21.87 15.46 18.75
CA GLY A 46 -23.24 15.53 19.26
C GLY A 46 -23.45 14.75 20.55
N ALA A 47 -22.80 13.60 20.70
CA ALA A 47 -22.85 12.84 21.96
C ALA A 47 -22.13 13.57 23.11
N GLU A 48 -21.03 14.25 22.83
CA GLU A 48 -20.32 15.07 23.81
C GLU A 48 -21.08 16.34 24.17
N THR A 49 -21.72 17.01 23.19
CA THR A 49 -22.66 18.11 23.45
C THR A 49 -23.82 17.64 24.32
N ALA A 50 -24.43 16.49 24.03
CA ALA A 50 -25.47 15.90 24.86
C ALA A 50 -24.99 15.63 26.29
N ARG A 51 -23.77 15.10 26.46
CA ARG A 51 -23.17 14.85 27.77
C ARG A 51 -22.93 16.14 28.55
N VAL A 52 -22.41 17.19 27.92
CA VAL A 52 -22.14 18.48 28.57
C VAL A 52 -23.43 19.21 28.94
N PHE A 53 -24.46 19.18 28.09
CA PHE A 53 -25.77 19.73 28.43
C PHE A 53 -26.40 18.99 29.62
N ALA A 54 -26.33 17.66 29.64
CA ALA A 54 -26.77 16.85 30.77
C ALA A 54 -25.96 17.16 32.04
N LEU A 55 -24.64 17.39 31.91
CA LEU A 55 -23.76 17.78 33.03
C LEU A 55 -24.16 19.11 33.65
N ARG A 56 -24.67 20.06 32.85
CA ARG A 56 -25.18 21.36 33.31
C ARG A 56 -26.65 21.32 33.77
N GLY A 57 -27.26 20.14 33.82
CA GLY A 57 -28.62 19.93 34.35
C GLY A 57 -29.75 20.00 33.32
N ALA A 58 -29.47 20.25 32.04
CA ALA A 58 -30.50 20.35 31.01
C ALA A 58 -31.25 19.04 30.78
N HIS A 59 -32.52 19.13 30.38
CA HIS A 59 -33.28 18.00 29.85
C HIS A 59 -32.92 17.81 28.38
N VAL A 60 -32.17 16.75 28.10
CA VAL A 60 -31.61 16.47 26.76
C VAL A 60 -32.49 15.50 25.99
N ILE A 61 -32.89 15.87 24.78
CA ILE A 61 -33.58 15.01 23.84
C ILE A 61 -32.63 14.68 22.69
N ILE A 62 -32.16 13.44 22.65
CA ILE A 62 -31.30 12.94 21.59
C ILE A 62 -32.20 12.51 20.42
N ALA A 63 -32.11 13.25 19.32
CA ALA A 63 -32.83 12.96 18.09
C ALA A 63 -31.94 12.17 17.11
N ALA A 64 -32.26 10.91 16.86
CA ALA A 64 -31.42 10.01 16.07
C ALA A 64 -32.23 8.98 15.26
N ARG A 65 -31.74 8.60 14.08
CA ARG A 65 -32.34 7.53 13.25
C ARG A 65 -32.02 6.15 13.82
N ASN A 66 -30.80 5.96 14.33
CA ASN A 66 -30.39 4.72 14.96
C ASN A 66 -30.66 4.79 16.47
N MET A 67 -31.79 4.25 16.89
CA MET A 67 -32.22 4.24 18.29
C MET A 67 -31.37 3.34 19.18
N GLU A 68 -30.68 2.34 18.63
CA GLU A 68 -29.75 1.48 19.37
C GLU A 68 -28.51 2.29 19.79
N ALA A 69 -27.88 2.98 18.84
CA ALA A 69 -26.75 3.88 19.12
C ALA A 69 -27.13 5.02 20.07
N ALA A 70 -28.35 5.57 19.94
CA ALA A 70 -28.86 6.58 20.86
C ALA A 70 -29.07 6.04 22.29
N THR A 71 -29.50 4.79 22.40
CA THR A 71 -29.66 4.08 23.69
C THR A 71 -28.30 3.89 24.36
N ASP A 72 -27.28 3.49 23.60
CA ASP A 72 -25.92 3.39 24.11
C ASP A 72 -25.37 4.74 24.61
N ALA A 73 -25.58 5.82 23.85
CA ALA A 73 -25.17 7.16 24.25
C ALA A 73 -25.87 7.61 25.55
N LYS A 74 -27.19 7.41 25.66
CA LYS A 74 -27.95 7.69 26.88
C LYS A 74 -27.43 6.91 28.09
N GLN A 75 -27.17 5.61 27.94
CA GLN A 75 -26.61 4.79 29.01
C GLN A 75 -25.24 5.28 29.47
N LEU A 76 -24.41 5.78 28.54
CA LEU A 76 -23.09 6.32 28.89
C LEU A 76 -23.23 7.61 29.70
N ILE A 77 -24.11 8.51 29.28
CA ILE A 77 -24.39 9.75 30.00
C ILE A 77 -24.91 9.45 31.40
N LEU A 78 -25.89 8.54 31.54
CA LEU A 78 -26.45 8.15 32.84
C LEU A 78 -25.43 7.47 33.74
N LYS A 79 -24.45 6.75 33.17
CA LYS A 79 -23.35 6.16 33.96
C LYS A 79 -22.43 7.23 34.56
N THR A 80 -22.17 8.31 33.82
CA THR A 80 -21.31 9.41 34.29
C THR A 80 -22.09 10.42 35.15
N ILE A 81 -23.37 10.62 34.86
CA ILE A 81 -24.26 11.62 35.48
C ILE A 81 -25.61 10.93 35.78
N PRO A 82 -25.74 10.21 36.92
CA PRO A 82 -26.95 9.45 37.23
C PRO A 82 -28.23 10.28 37.35
N SER A 83 -28.11 11.58 37.65
CA SER A 83 -29.21 12.53 37.75
C SER A 83 -29.64 13.15 36.41
N ALA A 84 -28.98 12.81 35.30
CA ALA A 84 -29.24 13.40 33.99
C ALA A 84 -30.63 13.01 33.44
N ARG A 85 -31.36 14.00 32.92
CA ARG A 85 -32.64 13.79 32.23
C ARG A 85 -32.39 13.70 30.72
N VAL A 86 -32.42 12.48 30.18
CA VAL A 86 -32.15 12.23 28.76
C VAL A 86 -33.27 11.40 28.13
N ASP A 87 -33.94 11.91 27.11
CA ASP A 87 -34.94 11.20 26.30
C ASP A 87 -34.46 10.95 24.88
N LEU A 88 -35.00 9.90 24.25
CA LEU A 88 -34.63 9.48 22.90
C LEU A 88 -35.86 9.56 22.00
N LEU A 89 -35.71 10.24 20.86
CA LEU A 89 -36.75 10.33 19.85
C LEU A 89 -36.17 10.00 18.47
N GLU A 90 -36.91 9.21 17.70
CA GLU A 90 -36.50 8.78 16.36
C GLU A 90 -36.66 9.92 15.36
N LEU A 91 -35.60 10.22 14.62
CA LEU A 91 -35.59 11.28 13.60
C LEU A 91 -34.69 10.85 12.43
N ASP A 92 -35.20 10.93 11.21
CA ASP A 92 -34.41 10.86 9.97
C ASP A 92 -34.55 12.17 9.20
N LEU A 93 -33.50 13.00 9.24
CA LEU A 93 -33.49 14.30 8.57
C LEU A 93 -33.50 14.21 7.03
N SER A 94 -33.31 13.02 6.46
CA SER A 94 -33.44 12.81 5.02
C SER A 94 -34.89 12.60 4.56
N SER A 95 -35.85 12.47 5.49
CA SER A 95 -37.27 12.26 5.22
C SER A 95 -38.14 13.29 5.96
N LEU A 96 -38.83 14.16 5.23
CA LEU A 96 -39.72 15.16 5.81
C LEU A 96 -40.90 14.54 6.58
N LYS A 97 -41.33 13.34 6.18
CA LYS A 97 -42.31 12.54 6.94
C LYS A 97 -41.78 12.17 8.33
N SER A 98 -40.52 11.73 8.42
CA SER A 98 -39.90 11.42 9.72
C SER A 98 -39.74 12.68 10.57
N VAL A 99 -39.34 13.81 9.95
CA VAL A 99 -39.24 15.12 10.61
C VAL A 99 -40.59 15.52 11.23
N ARG A 100 -41.69 15.39 10.49
CA ARG A 100 -43.04 15.70 11.00
C ARG A 100 -43.45 14.77 12.14
N ALA A 101 -43.27 13.46 11.96
CA ALA A 101 -43.61 12.48 13.00
C ALA A 101 -42.83 12.72 14.30
N PHE A 102 -41.55 13.11 14.20
CA PHE A 102 -40.75 13.53 15.34
C PHE A 102 -41.33 14.79 16.00
N SER A 103 -41.65 15.83 15.22
CA SER A 103 -42.23 17.07 15.73
C SER A 103 -43.55 16.83 16.45
N ASP A 104 -44.48 16.06 15.86
CA ASP A 104 -45.77 15.73 16.47
C ASP A 104 -45.58 14.96 17.78
N LYS A 105 -44.66 13.99 17.79
CA LYS A 105 -44.33 13.22 18.98
C LYS A 105 -43.75 14.11 20.08
N PHE A 106 -42.81 15.00 19.76
CA PHE A 106 -42.26 15.94 20.73
C PHE A 106 -43.32 16.90 21.27
N LEU A 107 -44.17 17.45 20.40
CA LEU A 107 -45.26 18.36 20.81
C LEU A 107 -46.27 17.64 21.73
N SER A 108 -46.52 16.35 21.52
CA SER A 108 -47.39 15.53 22.37
C SER A 108 -46.84 15.30 23.78
N MET A 109 -45.53 15.44 23.99
CA MET A 109 -44.89 15.29 25.32
C MET A 109 -45.10 16.53 26.22
N ASP A 110 -45.62 17.62 25.66
CA ASP A 110 -45.82 18.94 26.28
C ASP A 110 -44.60 19.52 27.04
N LEU A 111 -43.39 19.10 26.66
CA LEU A 111 -42.16 19.65 27.21
C LEU A 111 -41.89 21.07 26.70
N PRO A 112 -41.27 21.96 27.49
CA PRO A 112 -40.75 23.22 26.97
C PRO A 112 -39.64 22.95 25.93
N LEU A 113 -39.40 23.88 25.00
CA LEU A 113 -38.24 23.80 24.09
C LEU A 113 -37.47 25.12 24.12
N ASN A 114 -36.24 25.07 24.66
CA ASN A 114 -35.41 26.26 24.84
C ASN A 114 -34.27 26.31 23.83
N VAL A 115 -33.66 25.16 23.52
CA VAL A 115 -32.47 25.09 22.65
C VAL A 115 -32.66 24.03 21.56
N LEU A 116 -32.43 24.39 20.31
CA LEU A 116 -32.40 23.48 19.18
C LEU A 116 -31.00 23.47 18.56
N ILE A 117 -30.31 22.33 18.65
CA ILE A 117 -28.94 22.17 18.16
C ILE A 117 -28.94 21.24 16.95
N PHE A 118 -28.47 21.78 15.83
CA PHE A 118 -28.22 21.01 14.62
C PHE A 118 -26.78 20.56 14.56
N ASP A 119 -26.47 19.45 15.23
CA ASP A 119 -25.13 18.87 15.21
C ASP A 119 -24.96 17.91 14.02
N VAL A 120 -23.70 17.69 13.61
CA VAL A 120 -23.28 16.72 12.59
C VAL A 120 -22.43 15.64 13.26
N SER A 121 -22.86 14.39 13.20
CA SER A 121 -22.02 13.25 13.56
C SER A 121 -20.99 13.03 12.46
N ALA A 122 -19.71 13.31 12.75
CA ALA A 122 -18.61 12.84 11.92
C ALA A 122 -18.51 11.31 12.09
N LEU A 123 -19.10 10.56 11.16
CA LEU A 123 -19.20 9.10 11.24
C LEU A 123 -17.85 8.40 11.31
N THR A 124 -17.86 7.38 12.16
CA THR A 124 -16.89 6.31 12.35
C THR A 124 -16.49 5.62 11.04
N SER A 125 -15.24 5.14 10.99
CA SER A 125 -14.64 4.46 9.85
C SER A 125 -15.20 3.04 9.61
N THR A 126 -16.45 2.91 9.15
CA THR A 126 -17.00 1.66 8.60
C THR A 126 -17.27 1.78 7.10
N PRO A 127 -17.05 0.71 6.31
CA PRO A 127 -17.15 0.78 4.86
C PRO A 127 -18.61 0.77 4.38
N LEU A 128 -18.98 1.80 3.62
CA LEU A 128 -19.94 1.87 2.49
C LEU A 128 -21.33 1.19 2.56
N ARG A 129 -21.78 0.62 3.68
CA ARG A 129 -23.14 0.06 3.80
C ARG A 129 -24.10 0.81 4.71
N ASP A 130 -23.63 1.82 5.43
CA ASP A 130 -24.49 2.53 6.38
C ASP A 130 -24.23 4.04 6.44
N CYS A 131 -24.45 4.74 5.32
CA CYS A 131 -24.57 6.21 5.29
C CYS A 131 -25.88 6.69 5.95
N ARG A 132 -26.32 6.06 7.06
CA ARG A 132 -27.65 6.23 7.66
C ARG A 132 -27.61 6.47 9.18
N ASN A 133 -26.58 7.12 9.71
CA ASN A 133 -26.66 7.68 11.06
C ASN A 133 -27.01 9.17 10.98
N ASN A 134 -28.12 9.53 11.62
CA ASN A 134 -28.73 10.85 11.58
C ASN A 134 -27.82 11.89 12.22
N ALA A 135 -27.11 12.65 11.38
CA ALA A 135 -26.64 14.02 11.58
C ALA A 135 -25.49 14.31 10.62
N GLY A 136 -25.79 15.06 9.55
CA GLY A 136 -24.83 15.54 8.57
C GLY A 136 -24.19 14.45 7.69
N VAL A 137 -24.61 14.36 6.44
CA VAL A 137 -23.95 13.50 5.46
C VAL A 137 -22.83 14.29 4.77
N MET A 138 -21.64 13.70 4.66
CA MET A 138 -20.44 14.38 4.18
C MET A 138 -19.77 13.61 3.04
N PHE A 139 -19.50 14.31 1.94
CA PHE A 139 -18.77 13.78 0.79
C PHE A 139 -19.39 12.52 0.16
N CYS A 140 -20.70 12.33 0.34
CA CYS A 140 -21.38 11.16 -0.20
C CYS A 140 -21.47 11.22 -1.73
N PRO A 141 -21.46 10.04 -2.39
CA PRO A 141 -21.83 9.93 -3.79
C PRO A 141 -23.22 10.54 -4.04
N HIS A 142 -23.49 10.94 -5.28
CA HIS A 142 -24.80 11.49 -5.63
C HIS A 142 -25.89 10.46 -5.37
N GLN A 143 -26.77 10.76 -4.43
CA GLN A 143 -27.92 9.95 -4.08
C GLN A 143 -29.11 10.89 -3.82
N LEU A 144 -30.31 10.41 -4.09
CA LEU A 144 -31.54 11.13 -3.72
C LEU A 144 -32.09 10.54 -2.41
N SER A 145 -32.66 11.40 -1.57
CA SER A 145 -33.47 11.01 -0.43
C SER A 145 -34.77 10.34 -0.90
N GLU A 146 -35.53 9.77 0.04
CA GLU A 146 -36.87 9.22 -0.24
C GLU A 146 -37.80 10.27 -0.85
N ASP A 147 -37.58 11.54 -0.48
CA ASP A 147 -38.30 12.71 -0.96
C ASP A 147 -37.78 13.24 -2.31
N GLY A 148 -36.83 12.55 -2.95
CA GLY A 148 -36.30 12.92 -4.27
C GLY A 148 -35.32 14.10 -4.29
N THR A 149 -34.87 14.57 -3.12
CA THR A 149 -33.89 15.66 -2.99
C THR A 149 -32.46 15.11 -2.87
N GLU A 150 -31.44 15.80 -3.37
CA GLU A 150 -30.04 15.37 -3.20
C GLU A 150 -29.69 15.14 -1.73
N MET A 151 -29.12 13.98 -1.40
CA MET A 151 -28.98 13.45 -0.04
C MET A 151 -28.27 14.40 0.95
N GLN A 152 -27.17 15.05 0.54
CA GLN A 152 -26.45 15.98 1.40
C GLN A 152 -27.26 17.26 1.62
N PHE A 153 -27.91 17.79 0.60
CA PHE A 153 -28.78 18.96 0.73
C PHE A 153 -30.07 18.63 1.53
N ALA A 154 -30.68 17.48 1.30
CA ALA A 154 -31.85 16.98 2.01
C ALA A 154 -31.57 16.88 3.52
N THR A 155 -30.52 16.15 3.88
CA THR A 155 -30.21 15.84 5.29
C THR A 155 -29.55 17.02 6.01
N ASN A 156 -28.67 17.76 5.35
CA ASN A 156 -27.88 18.81 6.02
C ASN A 156 -28.62 20.15 6.07
N HIS A 157 -29.57 20.40 5.17
CA HIS A 157 -30.26 21.68 5.05
C HIS A 157 -31.80 21.53 5.14
N ILE A 158 -32.45 20.84 4.20
CA ILE A 158 -33.92 20.81 4.09
C ILE A 158 -34.61 20.17 5.31
N GLY A 159 -34.09 19.05 5.81
CA GLY A 159 -34.63 18.42 7.02
C GLY A 159 -34.53 19.31 8.26
N HIS A 160 -33.40 20.02 8.43
CA HIS A 160 -33.24 20.99 9.52
C HIS A 160 -34.14 22.22 9.35
N PHE A 161 -34.27 22.73 8.12
CA PHE A 161 -35.17 23.83 7.78
C PHE A 161 -36.61 23.51 8.18
N GLN A 162 -37.10 22.33 7.79
CA GLN A 162 -38.47 21.92 8.12
C GLN A 162 -38.65 21.66 9.62
N LEU A 163 -37.66 21.03 10.27
CA LEU A 163 -37.69 20.80 11.72
C LEU A 163 -37.73 22.13 12.50
N THR A 164 -36.97 23.15 12.07
CA THR A 164 -37.05 24.50 12.65
C THR A 164 -38.46 25.05 12.51
N ASN A 165 -39.04 25.04 11.31
CA ASN A 165 -40.35 25.66 11.07
C ASN A 165 -41.48 25.00 11.88
N LEU A 166 -41.48 23.67 12.00
CA LEU A 166 -42.49 22.94 12.77
C LEU A 166 -42.39 23.19 14.28
N LEU A 167 -41.18 23.37 14.82
CA LEU A 167 -40.95 23.56 16.26
C LEU A 167 -40.90 25.05 16.68
N LEU A 168 -40.86 25.98 15.72
CA LEU A 168 -40.65 27.41 15.96
C LEU A 168 -41.73 28.02 16.88
N GLU A 169 -43.00 27.68 16.67
CA GLU A 169 -44.10 28.19 17.50
C GLU A 169 -44.03 27.67 18.94
N LYS A 170 -43.61 26.42 19.15
CA LYS A 170 -43.38 25.88 20.51
C LYS A 170 -42.24 26.64 21.19
N MET A 171 -41.13 26.89 20.50
CA MET A 171 -40.01 27.68 21.04
C MET A 171 -40.44 29.09 21.42
N LYS A 172 -41.20 29.77 20.54
CA LYS A 172 -41.78 31.10 20.83
C LYS A 172 -42.70 31.08 22.04
N SER A 173 -43.61 30.09 22.12
CA SER A 173 -44.51 29.95 23.26
C SER A 173 -43.75 29.66 24.54
N THR A 174 -42.71 28.82 24.52
CA THR A 174 -41.88 28.53 25.69
C THR A 174 -41.17 29.80 26.15
N ALA A 175 -40.54 30.54 25.24
CA ALA A 175 -39.83 31.78 25.58
C ALA A 175 -40.76 32.84 26.20
N ARG A 176 -41.99 32.99 25.68
CA ARG A 176 -43.00 33.90 26.25
C ARG A 176 -43.44 33.49 27.66
N LYS A 177 -43.59 32.19 27.92
CA LYS A 177 -44.05 31.66 29.21
C LYS A 177 -42.97 31.65 30.29
N THR A 178 -41.73 31.33 29.93
CA THR A 178 -40.63 31.16 30.91
C THR A 178 -39.75 32.41 31.04
N GLY A 179 -39.83 33.36 30.09
CA GLY A 179 -38.92 34.51 30.02
C GLY A 179 -37.49 34.14 29.60
N ILE A 180 -37.23 32.87 29.27
CA ILE A 180 -35.92 32.37 28.83
C ILE A 180 -35.84 32.49 27.31
N GLU A 181 -34.75 33.07 26.81
CA GLU A 181 -34.52 33.21 25.37
C GLU A 181 -34.40 31.84 24.66
N GLY A 182 -35.07 31.71 23.52
CA GLY A 182 -34.91 30.56 22.65
C GLY A 182 -33.62 30.66 21.83
N ARG A 183 -32.87 29.56 21.73
CA ARG A 183 -31.60 29.48 20.98
C ARG A 183 -31.66 28.41 19.89
N ILE A 184 -31.33 28.81 18.66
CA ILE A 184 -31.18 27.90 17.52
C ILE A 184 -29.72 27.95 17.07
N VAL A 185 -29.08 26.79 17.01
CA VAL A 185 -27.65 26.64 16.76
C VAL A 185 -27.43 25.83 15.49
N ASN A 186 -27.06 26.51 14.41
CA ASN A 186 -26.83 25.90 13.09
C ASN A 186 -25.34 25.63 12.88
N LEU A 187 -24.94 24.35 12.90
CA LEU A 187 -23.54 23.99 12.71
C LEU A 187 -23.11 24.12 11.25
N SER A 188 -22.12 25.00 11.00
CA SER A 188 -21.45 25.14 9.70
C SER A 188 -20.02 24.56 9.69
N SER A 189 -19.37 24.56 8.52
CA SER A 189 -18.02 24.04 8.29
C SER A 189 -17.25 24.96 7.36
N VAL A 190 -15.91 24.99 7.44
CA VAL A 190 -15.04 25.71 6.47
C VAL A 190 -15.33 25.30 5.02
N ALA A 191 -15.92 24.12 4.82
CA ALA A 191 -16.38 23.65 3.52
C ALA A 191 -17.36 24.61 2.81
N HIS A 192 -18.05 25.51 3.53
CA HIS A 192 -19.00 26.49 2.95
C HIS A 192 -18.38 27.43 1.90
N ILE A 193 -17.04 27.49 1.80
CA ILE A 193 -16.32 28.26 0.77
C ILE A 193 -16.31 27.54 -0.59
N TYR A 194 -16.51 26.21 -0.59
CA TYR A 194 -16.44 25.39 -1.81
C TYR A 194 -17.84 25.11 -2.37
N THR A 195 -18.41 26.05 -3.11
CA THR A 195 -19.74 25.94 -3.74
C THR A 195 -19.69 25.80 -5.25
N TYR A 196 -20.84 25.61 -5.89
CA TYR A 196 -20.95 25.60 -7.36
C TYR A 196 -21.06 27.04 -7.89
N GLU A 197 -20.33 27.35 -8.96
CA GLU A 197 -20.29 28.70 -9.57
C GLU A 197 -21.20 28.83 -10.80
N ASP A 198 -21.32 27.81 -11.67
CA ASP A 198 -22.45 27.55 -12.58
C ASP A 198 -22.14 26.29 -13.43
N GLY A 199 -23.16 25.54 -13.86
CA GLY A 199 -23.04 24.29 -14.65
C GLY A 199 -22.72 23.03 -13.81
N ILE A 200 -23.75 22.30 -13.40
CA ILE A 200 -23.67 21.37 -12.26
C ILE A 200 -23.19 19.97 -12.67
N ARG A 201 -21.92 19.63 -12.36
CA ARG A 201 -21.48 18.24 -12.16
C ARG A 201 -21.37 17.97 -10.67
N TYR A 202 -22.16 17.03 -10.16
CA TYR A 202 -22.14 16.68 -8.74
C TYR A 202 -20.73 16.28 -8.26
N SER A 203 -20.23 17.01 -7.28
CA SER A 203 -19.03 16.74 -6.50
C SER A 203 -19.46 16.65 -5.05
N GLY A 204 -19.21 15.51 -4.40
CA GLY A 204 -19.57 15.33 -2.99
C GLY A 204 -19.01 16.42 -2.09
N LYS A 205 -17.82 16.97 -2.42
CA LYS A 205 -17.20 18.10 -1.69
C LYS A 205 -17.92 19.42 -1.90
N LYS A 206 -18.28 19.74 -3.15
CA LYS A 206 -18.99 20.99 -3.46
C LYS A 206 -20.46 20.94 -3.01
N ALA A 207 -21.12 19.79 -3.10
CA ALA A 207 -22.47 19.58 -2.56
C ALA A 207 -22.49 19.71 -1.03
N TYR A 208 -21.49 19.14 -0.34
CA TYR A 208 -21.31 19.35 1.10
C TYR A 208 -21.11 20.84 1.43
N GLY A 209 -20.20 21.51 0.72
CA GLY A 209 -19.94 22.94 0.87
C GLY A 209 -21.18 23.80 0.64
N GLN A 210 -21.93 23.52 -0.44
CA GLN A 210 -23.22 24.16 -0.75
C GLN A 210 -24.22 23.99 0.40
N SER A 211 -24.36 22.78 0.95
CA SER A 211 -25.26 22.51 2.07
C SER A 211 -24.87 23.27 3.35
N LYS A 212 -23.57 23.47 3.59
CA LYS A 212 -23.06 24.22 4.73
C LYS A 212 -23.15 25.73 4.55
N LEU A 213 -23.02 26.23 3.31
CA LEU A 213 -23.34 27.61 2.97
C LEU A 213 -24.85 27.88 3.17
N ALA A 214 -25.71 26.96 2.73
CA ALA A 214 -27.15 27.05 2.90
C ALA A 214 -27.57 27.17 4.38
N ASN A 215 -26.90 26.47 5.29
CA ASN A 215 -27.16 26.59 6.73
C ASN A 215 -26.83 27.98 7.32
N ILE A 216 -25.74 28.61 6.84
CA ILE A 216 -25.38 29.98 7.27
C ILE A 216 -26.41 30.98 6.71
N LEU A 217 -26.72 30.89 5.42
CA LEU A 217 -27.70 31.75 4.75
C LEU A 217 -29.08 31.64 5.41
N HIS A 218 -29.51 30.41 5.73
CA HIS A 218 -30.77 30.16 6.43
C HIS A 218 -30.80 30.78 7.82
N ALA A 219 -29.75 30.63 8.62
CA ALA A 219 -29.69 31.24 9.94
C ALA A 219 -29.69 32.78 9.88
N ASN A 220 -29.04 33.37 8.87
CA ASN A 220 -29.04 34.82 8.67
C ASN A 220 -30.45 35.33 8.33
N GLU A 221 -31.14 34.67 7.40
CA GLU A 221 -32.51 35.05 7.02
C GLU A 221 -33.52 34.75 8.15
N LEU A 222 -33.37 33.64 8.86
CA LEU A 222 -34.17 33.32 10.05
C LEU A 222 -34.00 34.39 11.14
N SER A 223 -32.76 34.80 11.42
CA SER A 223 -32.48 35.89 12.36
C SER A 223 -33.19 37.18 11.96
N ARG A 224 -33.10 37.58 10.68
CA ARG A 224 -33.76 38.78 10.14
C ARG A 224 -35.28 38.72 10.28
N ARG A 225 -35.90 37.57 10.00
CA ARG A 225 -37.35 37.38 10.12
C ARG A 225 -37.82 37.38 11.58
N LEU A 226 -37.00 36.90 12.51
CA LEU A 226 -37.35 36.85 13.94
C LEU A 226 -37.07 38.17 14.67
N GLN A 227 -36.16 39.02 14.17
CA GLN A 227 -35.86 40.35 14.74
C GLN A 227 -37.09 41.27 14.85
N VAL A 228 -38.11 41.09 14.02
CA VAL A 228 -39.33 41.91 13.99
C VAL A 228 -40.37 41.46 15.04
N LEU A 229 -40.26 40.26 15.62
CA LEU A 229 -41.37 39.64 16.37
C LEU A 229 -41.07 39.12 17.78
N TRP A 230 -39.81 39.08 18.27
CA TRP A 230 -39.46 38.75 19.68
C TRP A 230 -37.93 38.74 19.91
N ARG A 231 -37.48 38.72 21.18
CA ARG A 231 -36.05 38.55 21.55
C ARG A 231 -35.63 37.08 21.42
N SER A 232 -35.06 36.71 20.26
CA SER A 232 -34.52 35.38 19.95
C SER A 232 -33.07 35.43 19.48
N ASN A 233 -32.23 34.47 19.89
CA ASN A 233 -30.84 34.39 19.44
C ASN A 233 -30.65 33.18 18.49
N VAL A 234 -30.68 33.43 17.18
CA VAL A 234 -30.19 32.47 16.18
C VAL A 234 -28.68 32.70 16.01
N LEU A 235 -27.86 31.71 16.30
CA LEU A 235 -26.39 31.84 16.35
C LEU A 235 -25.72 30.76 15.49
N ASN A 236 -24.71 31.14 14.70
CA ASN A 236 -23.99 30.23 13.79
C ASN A 236 -22.60 29.89 14.33
N PRO A 237 -22.40 28.76 15.02
CA PRO A 237 -21.05 28.27 15.29
C PRO A 237 -20.45 27.60 14.04
N LEU A 238 -19.23 28.00 13.71
CA LEU A 238 -18.31 27.25 12.88
C LEU A 238 -17.58 26.24 13.74
N HIS A 239 -17.49 25.01 13.26
CA HIS A 239 -16.53 24.06 13.77
C HIS A 239 -15.62 23.50 12.68
N LEU A 240 -14.31 23.44 12.98
CA LEU A 240 -13.29 22.67 12.29
C LEU A 240 -13.08 21.35 13.06
N VAL A 241 -13.62 20.23 12.59
CA VAL A 241 -13.12 18.91 13.03
C VAL A 241 -12.48 18.17 11.87
N LEU A 242 -11.23 17.82 12.10
CA LEU A 242 -10.58 16.61 11.61
C LEU A 242 -9.90 15.98 12.84
N GLN A 243 -10.38 14.85 13.40
CA GLN A 243 -9.47 13.90 14.03
C GLN A 243 -9.99 12.49 14.35
N LYS A 244 -8.99 11.59 14.40
CA LYS A 244 -8.90 10.19 14.84
C LYS A 244 -9.80 9.79 16.03
N LEU A 245 -10.46 8.65 15.89
CA LEU A 245 -11.15 7.91 16.96
C LEU A 245 -10.12 7.26 17.91
N SER A 246 -9.95 7.79 19.12
CA SER A 246 -9.42 7.02 20.24
C SER A 246 -10.55 6.14 20.79
N ARG A 247 -10.39 4.83 20.60
CA ARG A 247 -11.31 3.78 21.03
C ARG A 247 -11.21 3.61 22.55
N ALA A 248 -11.98 4.37 23.30
CA ALA A 248 -12.27 4.08 24.69
C ALA A 248 -13.79 4.07 24.87
N ILE A 249 -14.31 2.89 25.25
CA ILE A 249 -15.61 2.56 25.86
C ILE A 249 -16.38 1.46 25.08
N ARG A 250 -16.58 0.33 25.80
CA ARG A 250 -17.31 -0.93 25.54
C ARG A 250 -16.59 -1.95 24.64
N CYS A 251 -15.99 -3.03 25.17
CA CYS A 251 -16.43 -4.14 26.05
C CYS A 251 -17.12 -5.29 25.26
N ASP A 252 -16.69 -6.50 25.59
CA ASP A 252 -16.89 -7.79 24.91
C ASP A 252 -18.35 -8.12 24.50
N ARG A 253 -18.53 -8.59 23.26
CA ARG A 253 -19.04 -9.94 22.93
C ARG A 253 -19.23 -10.15 21.42
N LYS A 254 -18.59 -11.24 20.94
CA LYS A 254 -18.95 -12.20 19.88
C LYS A 254 -19.71 -11.77 18.59
N ARG A 255 -19.10 -12.17 17.45
CA ARG A 255 -19.64 -12.87 16.24
C ARG A 255 -21.00 -12.37 15.70
N GLU A 256 -21.21 -12.08 14.41
CA GLU A 256 -20.79 -12.78 13.20
C GLU A 256 -21.22 -11.96 11.95
N GLN A 257 -20.33 -11.91 10.95
CA GLN A 257 -20.60 -12.14 9.52
C GLN A 257 -21.65 -11.28 8.73
N ILE A 258 -21.18 -10.54 7.70
CA ILE A 258 -21.40 -10.81 6.25
C ILE A 258 -20.98 -9.61 5.37
N LYS A 259 -19.93 -9.87 4.56
CA LYS A 259 -19.57 -9.46 3.17
C LYS A 259 -20.12 -8.14 2.58
N LEU A 260 -19.20 -7.34 2.00
CA LEU A 260 -19.13 -7.00 0.56
C LEU A 260 -17.83 -6.19 0.29
N SER A 261 -16.87 -6.75 -0.44
CA SER A 261 -16.55 -6.44 -1.85
C SER A 261 -15.96 -5.05 -2.11
N SER A 262 -14.64 -4.99 -2.33
CA SER A 262 -14.03 -3.95 -3.16
C SER A 262 -12.64 -4.40 -3.63
N THR A 263 -12.61 -4.75 -4.90
CA THR A 263 -11.47 -4.83 -5.81
C THR A 263 -10.59 -3.59 -5.73
N SER A 264 -9.27 -3.81 -5.62
CA SER A 264 -8.25 -2.80 -5.80
C SER A 264 -7.08 -3.38 -6.60
N SER A 265 -6.67 -2.68 -7.64
CA SER A 265 -5.33 -2.68 -8.22
C SER A 265 -5.13 -1.27 -8.79
N SER A 266 -3.99 -0.60 -8.71
CA SER A 266 -2.68 -0.86 -8.13
C SER A 266 -1.94 0.47 -8.29
N PHE A 267 -1.31 0.97 -7.22
CA PHE A 267 -0.45 2.15 -7.24
C PHE A 267 1.01 1.69 -7.17
N SER A 268 1.79 1.97 -8.22
CA SER A 268 3.21 2.28 -8.13
C SER A 268 3.37 3.71 -8.63
N GLU A 269 3.94 4.56 -7.78
CA GLU A 269 3.92 6.03 -7.89
C GLU A 269 5.37 6.56 -7.84
N PRO A 270 5.65 7.80 -8.31
CA PRO A 270 5.49 8.89 -7.36
C PRO A 270 4.91 10.16 -8.01
N SER A 271 3.73 10.55 -7.55
CA SER A 271 3.26 11.95 -7.52
C SER A 271 2.42 12.16 -6.26
N CYS A 272 2.95 11.71 -5.13
CA CYS A 272 2.33 11.86 -3.81
C CYS A 272 2.78 13.17 -3.16
N PHE A 273 2.49 14.31 -3.79
CA PHE A 273 2.77 15.61 -3.16
C PHE A 273 1.56 16.52 -3.08
N LEU A 274 0.73 16.59 -4.12
CA LEU A 274 -0.53 17.36 -4.07
C LEU A 274 -1.59 16.70 -3.16
N ALA A 275 -1.61 15.36 -3.10
CA ALA A 275 -2.46 14.60 -2.18
C ALA A 275 -1.90 14.56 -0.74
N GLY A 276 -0.60 14.82 -0.56
CA GLY A 276 0.09 14.93 0.72
C GLY A 276 -0.04 16.31 1.35
N MET A 277 0.09 17.40 0.57
CA MET A 277 -0.08 18.77 1.04
C MET A 277 -1.51 19.08 1.49
N LEU A 278 -2.52 18.56 0.78
CA LEU A 278 -3.92 18.69 1.22
C LEU A 278 -4.22 17.86 2.48
N LYS A 279 -3.37 16.86 2.80
CA LYS A 279 -3.38 16.10 4.06
C LYS A 279 -2.56 16.78 5.17
N MET A 280 -1.58 17.61 4.82
CA MET A 280 -0.65 18.26 5.75
C MET A 280 -1.18 19.60 6.28
N VAL A 281 -1.81 20.41 5.42
CA VAL A 281 -2.55 21.62 5.85
C VAL A 281 -3.76 21.26 6.71
N THR A 282 -4.34 20.08 6.50
CA THR A 282 -5.39 19.56 7.38
C THR A 282 -4.88 19.04 8.71
N TYR A 283 -3.58 18.72 8.88
CA TYR A 283 -3.02 18.11 10.10
C TYR A 283 -2.71 19.13 11.21
N ILE A 284 -2.57 20.41 10.85
CA ILE A 284 -2.25 21.52 11.77
C ILE A 284 -3.51 22.05 12.51
N LEU A 285 -4.71 21.51 12.23
CA LEU A 285 -6.01 21.98 12.75
C LEU A 285 -6.83 20.87 13.44
N TRP A 286 -6.20 20.04 14.26
CA TRP A 286 -6.79 18.81 14.79
C TRP A 286 -7.35 19.00 16.22
N LYS A 287 -8.68 19.12 16.37
CA LYS A 287 -9.41 19.18 17.66
C LYS A 287 -9.97 17.81 18.07
N ASN A 288 -9.87 17.45 19.35
CA ASN A 288 -10.54 16.26 19.89
C ASN A 288 -12.05 16.49 20.09
N VAL A 289 -12.82 15.44 20.41
CA VAL A 289 -14.30 15.52 20.53
C VAL A 289 -14.76 16.59 21.56
N PRO A 290 -14.19 16.67 22.79
CA PRO A 290 -14.49 17.76 23.73
C PRO A 290 -14.17 19.17 23.22
N GLN A 291 -13.06 19.36 22.50
CA GLN A 291 -12.71 20.63 21.84
C GLN A 291 -13.65 20.91 20.64
N GLY A 292 -14.13 19.83 20.02
CA GLY A 292 -15.12 19.75 18.95
C GLY A 292 -16.48 20.33 19.33
N ALA A 293 -16.92 20.02 20.54
CA ALA A 293 -18.20 20.47 21.07
C ALA A 293 -18.13 21.89 21.66
N ALA A 294 -16.93 22.45 21.86
CA ALA A 294 -16.73 23.67 22.64
C ALA A 294 -17.46 24.89 22.09
N THR A 295 -17.30 25.20 20.81
CA THR A 295 -17.96 26.37 20.21
C THR A 295 -19.48 26.21 20.18
N THR A 296 -19.98 25.00 19.94
CA THR A 296 -21.42 24.69 19.98
C THR A 296 -21.98 24.92 21.39
N CYS A 297 -21.33 24.37 22.42
CA CYS A 297 -21.75 24.56 23.81
C CYS A 297 -21.63 26.03 24.25
N TYR A 298 -20.58 26.74 23.82
CA TYR A 298 -20.39 28.16 24.13
C TYR A 298 -21.52 29.04 23.58
N VAL A 299 -21.83 28.94 22.27
CA VAL A 299 -22.91 29.76 21.69
C VAL A 299 -24.29 29.37 22.20
N ALA A 300 -24.45 28.12 22.67
CA ALA A 300 -25.73 27.63 23.15
C ALA A 300 -25.99 27.94 24.64
N LEU A 301 -24.96 28.02 25.48
CA LEU A 301 -25.12 28.13 26.94
C LEU A 301 -24.44 29.36 27.57
N HIS A 302 -23.40 29.93 26.97
CA HIS A 302 -22.60 30.94 27.66
C HIS A 302 -23.36 32.29 27.80
N PRO A 303 -23.29 32.98 28.97
CA PRO A 303 -24.00 34.24 29.19
C PRO A 303 -23.51 35.42 28.32
N SER A 304 -22.24 35.44 27.92
CA SER A 304 -21.66 36.55 27.14
C SER A 304 -22.21 36.68 25.72
N VAL A 305 -22.88 35.65 25.20
CA VAL A 305 -23.53 35.66 23.87
C VAL A 305 -25.03 35.93 23.96
N LYS A 306 -25.53 36.34 25.14
CA LYS A 306 -26.93 36.73 25.34
C LYS A 306 -27.25 37.97 24.50
N GLY A 307 -28.30 37.88 23.68
CA GLY A 307 -28.76 38.94 22.78
C GLY A 307 -28.01 38.99 21.44
N VAL A 308 -27.07 38.07 21.18
CA VAL A 308 -26.35 38.01 19.92
C VAL A 308 -27.12 37.14 18.93
N THR A 309 -27.34 37.62 17.69
CA THR A 309 -28.00 36.84 16.64
C THR A 309 -27.40 37.12 15.26
N GLY A 310 -27.48 36.15 14.34
CA GLY A 310 -26.99 36.27 12.97
C GLY A 310 -25.46 36.33 12.86
N LYS A 311 -24.75 36.05 13.95
CA LYS A 311 -23.29 36.10 14.02
C LYS A 311 -22.66 34.72 13.83
N TYR A 312 -21.47 34.72 13.25
CA TYR A 312 -20.70 33.53 12.93
C TYR A 312 -19.51 33.41 13.89
N PHE A 313 -19.32 32.25 14.53
CA PHE A 313 -18.32 32.05 15.58
C PHE A 313 -17.30 30.98 15.20
N VAL A 314 -16.01 31.16 15.49
CA VAL A 314 -14.95 30.16 15.33
C VAL A 314 -14.17 30.12 16.64
N ASP A 315 -13.95 28.92 17.19
CA ASP A 315 -13.21 28.76 18.44
C ASP A 315 -13.76 29.64 19.58
N CYS A 316 -15.09 29.71 19.69
CA CYS A 316 -15.83 30.56 20.64
C CYS A 316 -15.73 32.08 20.42
N ASN A 317 -15.15 32.54 19.30
CA ASN A 317 -14.96 33.96 18.98
C ASN A 317 -15.71 34.37 17.71
N GLU A 318 -16.26 35.59 17.64
CA GLU A 318 -16.91 36.09 16.42
C GLU A 318 -15.91 36.19 15.25
N ALA A 319 -16.32 35.73 14.06
CA ALA A 319 -15.54 35.72 12.84
C ALA A 319 -16.37 36.09 11.60
N LYS A 320 -15.69 36.41 10.50
CA LYS A 320 -16.35 36.70 9.21
C LYS A 320 -16.46 35.42 8.37
N PRO A 321 -17.66 35.03 7.89
CA PRO A 321 -17.83 33.91 6.98
C PRO A 321 -17.43 34.28 5.53
N SER A 322 -17.56 33.36 4.57
CA SER A 322 -17.33 33.64 3.14
C SER A 322 -18.19 34.80 2.62
N ALA A 323 -17.73 35.51 1.57
CA ALA A 323 -18.46 36.64 0.99
C ALA A 323 -19.90 36.28 0.56
N LEU A 324 -20.09 35.09 -0.02
CA LEU A 324 -21.41 34.57 -0.41
C LEU A 324 -22.35 34.35 0.77
N ALA A 325 -21.83 34.06 1.97
CA ALA A 325 -22.64 33.86 3.17
C ALA A 325 -23.24 35.15 3.72
N GLY A 326 -22.70 36.31 3.32
CA GLY A 326 -23.23 37.64 3.65
C GLY A 326 -24.24 38.19 2.65
N ASP A 327 -24.56 37.45 1.58
CA ASP A 327 -25.48 37.92 0.54
C ASP A 327 -26.95 37.75 0.97
N GLU A 328 -27.60 38.87 1.31
CA GLU A 328 -28.99 38.92 1.74
C GLU A 328 -29.99 38.50 0.63
N THR A 329 -29.65 38.74 -0.63
CA THR A 329 -30.53 38.41 -1.77
C THR A 329 -30.52 36.90 -2.01
N LEU A 330 -29.34 36.28 -1.90
CA LEU A 330 -29.17 34.84 -1.98
C LEU A 330 -29.85 34.13 -0.80
N ALA A 331 -29.77 34.69 0.41
CA ALA A 331 -30.43 34.15 1.59
C ALA A 331 -31.97 34.13 1.45
N ARG A 332 -32.57 35.22 0.95
CA ARG A 332 -34.02 35.28 0.65
C ARG A 332 -34.43 34.28 -0.44
N ARG A 333 -33.66 34.18 -1.52
CA ARG A 333 -33.93 33.21 -2.61
C ARG A 333 -33.85 31.76 -2.12
N LEU A 334 -32.87 31.45 -1.28
CA LEU A 334 -32.73 30.12 -0.68
C LEU A 334 -33.93 29.81 0.23
N TRP A 335 -34.39 30.77 1.03
CA TRP A 335 -35.56 30.59 1.87
C TRP A 335 -36.80 30.24 1.04
N ASP A 336 -37.11 31.06 0.04
CA ASP A 336 -38.29 30.85 -0.80
C ASP A 336 -38.21 29.53 -1.58
N PHE A 337 -37.00 29.13 -1.97
CA PHE A 337 -36.76 27.83 -2.61
C PHE A 337 -37.00 26.67 -1.63
N SER A 338 -36.45 26.72 -0.42
CA SER A 338 -36.60 25.68 0.59
C SER A 338 -38.06 25.53 1.06
N GLU A 339 -38.79 26.64 1.18
CA GLU A 339 -40.23 26.63 1.51
C GLU A 339 -41.07 25.99 0.40
N LYS A 340 -40.84 26.39 -0.87
CA LYS A 340 -41.53 25.78 -2.02
C LYS A 340 -41.23 24.28 -2.13
N LEU A 341 -39.95 23.90 -1.99
CA LEU A 341 -39.53 22.50 -2.08
C LEU A 341 -40.16 21.64 -0.98
N ALA A 342 -40.22 22.15 0.27
CA ALA A 342 -40.88 21.44 1.37
C ALA A 342 -42.38 21.22 1.10
N VAL A 343 -43.08 22.25 0.61
CA VAL A 343 -44.52 22.16 0.26
C VAL A 343 -44.77 21.21 -0.92
N GLU A 344 -43.91 21.23 -1.94
CA GLU A 344 -44.02 20.34 -3.11
C GLU A 344 -43.81 18.87 -2.76
N ILE A 345 -42.83 18.57 -1.90
CA ILE A 345 -42.58 17.22 -1.39
C ILE A 345 -43.79 16.70 -0.61
N GLU A 346 -44.38 17.54 0.25
CA GLU A 346 -45.55 17.17 1.05
C GLU A 346 -46.81 16.94 0.18
N ARG A 347 -47.03 17.76 -0.86
CA ARG A 347 -48.14 17.58 -1.82
C ARG A 347 -47.98 16.34 -2.71
N GLY A 348 -46.75 15.98 -3.05
CA GLY A 348 -46.44 14.77 -3.83
C GLY A 348 -46.75 13.46 -3.09
N GLU A 349 -46.70 13.46 -1.76
CA GLU A 349 -47.09 12.32 -0.93
C GLU A 349 -48.62 12.15 -0.84
N GLU A 350 -49.41 13.23 -0.74
CA GLU A 350 -50.88 13.14 -0.73
C GLU A 350 -51.45 12.54 -2.03
N ALA A 351 -50.78 12.74 -3.17
CA ALA A 351 -51.12 12.12 -4.45
C ALA A 351 -50.73 10.63 -4.52
N ARG A 352 -49.62 10.21 -3.89
CA ARG A 352 -49.17 8.80 -3.86
C ARG A 352 -49.94 7.94 -2.87
N VAL A 353 -50.44 8.51 -1.78
CA VAL A 353 -51.23 7.77 -0.78
C VAL A 353 -52.61 7.36 -1.33
N ARG A 354 -53.17 8.10 -2.30
CA ARG A 354 -54.45 7.75 -2.95
C ARG A 354 -54.38 6.55 -3.91
N ASP A 355 -53.19 6.16 -4.37
CA ASP A 355 -53.00 5.15 -5.43
C ASP A 355 -52.55 3.77 -4.88
N THR A 356 -52.61 3.56 -3.57
CA THR A 356 -52.15 2.31 -2.92
C THR A 356 -53.21 1.21 -2.85
N ASN A 357 -54.41 1.44 -3.39
CA ASN A 357 -55.45 0.42 -3.54
C ASN A 357 -55.53 -0.05 -4.99
N HIS A 358 -54.56 -0.81 -5.48
CA HIS A 358 -54.80 -1.96 -6.38
C HIS A 358 -53.52 -2.79 -6.56
N ASN A 359 -53.68 -4.09 -6.30
CA ASN A 359 -52.73 -5.16 -6.59
C ASN A 359 -52.03 -4.97 -7.94
N TYR A 360 -50.71 -5.19 -8.03
CA TYR A 360 -50.21 -6.00 -9.15
C TYR A 360 -48.95 -6.80 -8.84
N ARG A 361 -49.08 -8.08 -9.20
CA ARG A 361 -48.11 -9.16 -9.10
C ARG A 361 -46.85 -8.90 -9.90
N ARG A 362 -45.76 -9.51 -9.41
CA ARG A 362 -44.57 -9.97 -10.14
C ARG A 362 -44.81 -10.13 -11.65
N ARG A 363 -44.15 -9.29 -12.44
CA ARG A 363 -43.66 -9.64 -13.78
C ARG A 363 -42.30 -9.00 -14.00
N ARG A 364 -41.32 -9.82 -14.39
CA ARG A 364 -40.13 -9.36 -15.11
C ARG A 364 -40.58 -8.61 -16.37
N PRO A 365 -39.92 -7.51 -16.76
CA PRO A 365 -39.74 -7.17 -18.17
C PRO A 365 -38.26 -7.40 -18.51
N ALA A 366 -37.91 -8.29 -19.43
CA ALA A 366 -38.02 -8.12 -20.88
C ALA A 366 -37.29 -6.86 -21.34
N LEU A 367 -36.21 -7.08 -22.12
CA LEU A 367 -35.57 -6.07 -22.95
C LEU A 367 -36.64 -5.27 -23.72
N ALA A 368 -36.85 -4.02 -23.35
CA ALA A 368 -37.50 -3.03 -24.20
C ALA A 368 -37.06 -1.62 -23.76
N LEU A 369 -36.20 -1.03 -24.59
CA LEU A 369 -36.07 0.41 -24.84
C LEU A 369 -35.82 1.30 -23.61
N LEU A 370 -34.56 1.35 -23.18
CA LEU A 370 -34.03 2.55 -22.52
C LEU A 370 -34.33 3.77 -23.43
N PRO A 371 -34.85 4.90 -22.89
CA PRO A 371 -34.88 6.14 -23.66
C PRO A 371 -33.45 6.42 -24.09
N ARG A 372 -33.22 6.77 -25.36
CA ARG A 372 -31.90 7.09 -25.93
C ARG A 372 -31.13 8.02 -24.96
N ARG A 373 -30.34 7.44 -24.05
CA ARG A 373 -29.54 8.20 -23.10
C ARG A 373 -28.29 8.58 -23.85
N ASP A 374 -28.14 9.88 -24.07
CA ASP A 374 -26.99 10.47 -24.72
C ASP A 374 -25.67 9.86 -24.15
N PRO A 375 -24.86 9.19 -24.98
CA PRO A 375 -23.59 8.55 -24.60
C PRO A 375 -22.65 9.49 -23.85
N THR A 376 -22.72 10.79 -24.15
CA THR A 376 -21.97 11.85 -23.48
C THR A 376 -22.33 11.91 -21.99
N THR A 377 -23.62 11.81 -21.66
CA THR A 377 -24.10 11.80 -20.27
C THR A 377 -23.64 10.55 -19.50
N LEU A 378 -23.57 9.39 -20.17
CA LEU A 378 -23.11 8.13 -19.58
C LEU A 378 -21.59 8.17 -19.30
N LEU A 379 -20.81 8.75 -20.22
CA LEU A 379 -19.38 8.98 -20.04
C LEU A 379 -19.10 10.00 -18.91
N LEU A 380 -19.87 11.09 -18.85
CA LEU A 380 -19.69 12.13 -17.83
C LEU A 380 -19.97 11.61 -16.39
N ARG A 381 -20.79 10.55 -16.25
CA ARG A 381 -21.21 9.92 -14.99
C ARG A 381 -20.39 8.68 -14.58
N CYS A 382 -20.01 7.81 -15.52
CA CYS A 382 -19.51 6.46 -15.21
C CYS A 382 -18.06 6.17 -15.65
N ALA A 383 -17.29 7.17 -16.11
CA ALA A 383 -15.91 7.00 -16.59
C ALA A 383 -14.94 6.20 -15.67
N GLY A 384 -15.19 6.19 -14.36
CA GLY A 384 -14.43 5.42 -13.37
C GLY A 384 -14.74 3.92 -13.38
N ASP A 385 -15.97 3.52 -13.72
CA ASP A 385 -16.49 2.16 -13.55
C ASP A 385 -16.64 1.38 -14.88
N LEU A 386 -16.43 2.04 -16.01
CA LEU A 386 -16.57 1.44 -17.34
C LEU A 386 -15.41 0.47 -17.65
N THR A 387 -15.67 -0.68 -18.23
CA THR A 387 -14.60 -1.55 -18.75
C THR A 387 -13.92 -0.91 -19.97
N MET A 388 -12.68 -1.30 -20.30
CA MET A 388 -12.00 -0.78 -21.51
C MET A 388 -12.83 -1.01 -22.77
N ARG A 389 -13.53 -2.14 -22.87
CA ARG A 389 -14.43 -2.44 -23.99
C ARG A 389 -15.58 -1.45 -24.09
N GLN A 390 -16.19 -1.09 -22.96
CA GLN A 390 -17.26 -0.08 -22.91
C GLN A 390 -16.74 1.33 -23.21
N LEU A 391 -15.52 1.66 -22.77
CA LEU A 391 -14.89 2.94 -23.04
C LEU A 391 -14.57 3.11 -24.54
N LEU A 392 -14.07 2.06 -25.19
CA LEU A 392 -13.85 2.02 -26.64
C LEU A 392 -15.16 2.15 -27.42
N GLN A 393 -16.22 1.44 -26.99
CA GLN A 393 -17.55 1.54 -27.60
C GLN A 393 -18.15 2.95 -27.46
N LEU A 394 -18.00 3.59 -26.30
CA LEU A 394 -18.45 4.95 -26.08
C LEU A 394 -17.68 5.96 -26.93
N HIS A 395 -16.35 5.82 -27.02
CA HIS A 395 -15.54 6.68 -27.88
C HIS A 395 -15.89 6.51 -29.37
N ALA A 396 -16.07 5.28 -29.85
CA ALA A 396 -16.50 5.02 -31.23
C ALA A 396 -17.89 5.61 -31.53
N HIS A 397 -18.81 5.54 -30.56
CA HIS A 397 -20.13 6.13 -30.70
C HIS A 397 -20.08 7.67 -30.72
N LEU A 398 -19.23 8.29 -29.90
CA LEU A 398 -19.04 9.75 -29.92
C LEU A 398 -18.43 10.27 -31.23
N ILE A 399 -17.63 9.46 -31.92
CA ILE A 399 -17.09 9.80 -33.25
C ILE A 399 -18.17 9.66 -34.33
N THR A 400 -18.96 8.59 -34.28
CA THR A 400 -19.97 8.26 -35.31
C THR A 400 -21.29 9.03 -35.13
N SER A 401 -21.54 9.55 -33.93
CA SER A 401 -22.72 10.35 -33.59
C SER A 401 -22.31 11.48 -32.63
N PRO A 402 -21.62 12.52 -33.13
CA PRO A 402 -21.14 13.61 -32.30
C PRO A 402 -22.32 14.39 -31.71
N PRO A 403 -22.26 14.79 -30.42
CA PRO A 403 -23.28 15.64 -29.83
C PRO A 403 -23.33 17.01 -30.54
N PRO A 404 -24.47 17.72 -30.51
CA PRO A 404 -24.57 19.06 -31.08
C PRO A 404 -23.49 19.96 -30.49
N PRO A 405 -22.81 20.81 -31.29
CA PRO A 405 -21.68 21.64 -30.84
C PRO A 405 -22.02 22.54 -29.65
N ASP A 406 -23.30 22.85 -29.45
CA ASP A 406 -23.79 23.76 -28.40
C ASP A 406 -24.10 23.04 -27.06
N ALA A 407 -24.09 21.70 -27.02
CA ALA A 407 -24.57 20.93 -25.87
C ALA A 407 -23.48 20.56 -24.85
N VAL A 408 -22.26 20.22 -25.29
CA VAL A 408 -21.13 19.83 -24.42
C VAL A 408 -19.79 20.18 -25.08
N ASP A 409 -18.92 20.90 -24.37
CA ASP A 409 -17.56 21.19 -24.84
C ASP A 409 -16.78 19.89 -25.13
N PRO A 410 -16.33 19.65 -26.38
CA PRO A 410 -15.54 18.48 -26.77
C PRO A 410 -14.31 18.25 -25.89
N ASN A 411 -13.69 19.31 -25.35
CA ASN A 411 -12.54 19.20 -24.45
C ASN A 411 -12.88 18.50 -23.13
N VAL A 412 -14.08 18.73 -22.58
CA VAL A 412 -14.52 18.13 -21.31
C VAL A 412 -14.73 16.62 -21.46
N VAL A 413 -15.30 16.21 -22.60
CA VAL A 413 -15.50 14.80 -22.96
C VAL A 413 -14.15 14.11 -23.15
N ALA A 414 -13.24 14.75 -23.90
CA ALA A 414 -11.90 14.23 -24.15
C ALA A 414 -11.05 14.13 -22.88
N VAL A 415 -11.04 15.14 -21.99
CA VAL A 415 -10.31 15.07 -20.70
C VAL A 415 -10.76 13.87 -19.87
N LYS A 416 -12.07 13.59 -19.80
CA LYS A 416 -12.57 12.42 -19.06
C LYS A 416 -12.17 11.11 -19.71
N LEU A 417 -12.25 11.02 -21.03
CA LEU A 417 -11.80 9.85 -21.78
C LEU A 417 -10.29 9.62 -21.59
N ILE A 418 -9.47 10.68 -21.66
CA ILE A 418 -8.02 10.65 -21.41
C ILE A 418 -7.73 10.16 -20.00
N CYS A 419 -8.34 10.74 -18.97
CA CYS A 419 -8.13 10.31 -17.59
C CYS A 419 -8.61 8.88 -17.35
N ALA A 420 -9.73 8.46 -17.96
CA ALA A 420 -10.27 7.12 -17.81
C ALA A 420 -9.45 6.06 -18.56
N ALA A 421 -8.88 6.40 -19.72
CA ALA A 421 -7.94 5.56 -20.45
C ALA A 421 -6.60 5.46 -19.71
N ALA A 422 -6.12 6.58 -19.14
CA ALA A 422 -4.92 6.62 -18.32
C ALA A 422 -5.08 5.80 -17.03
N ALA A 423 -6.23 5.85 -16.36
CA ALA A 423 -6.47 5.02 -15.16
C ALA A 423 -6.44 3.51 -15.44
N ARG A 424 -6.51 3.09 -16.71
CA ARG A 424 -6.51 1.70 -17.17
C ARG A 424 -5.25 1.33 -17.95
N SER A 425 -4.17 2.10 -17.78
CA SER A 425 -2.87 1.85 -18.42
C SER A 425 -2.90 1.77 -19.95
N ASN A 426 -3.82 2.49 -20.59
CA ASN A 426 -3.87 2.63 -22.06
C ASN A 426 -3.64 4.09 -22.49
N PRO A 427 -2.39 4.59 -22.39
CA PRO A 427 -2.05 5.95 -22.77
C PRO A 427 -2.08 6.20 -24.29
N ARG A 428 -1.99 5.15 -25.12
CA ARG A 428 -2.17 5.26 -26.58
C ARG A 428 -3.60 5.68 -26.92
N HIS A 429 -4.58 5.10 -26.25
CA HIS A 429 -5.97 5.50 -26.42
C HIS A 429 -6.21 6.93 -25.95
N ALA A 430 -5.58 7.36 -24.85
CA ALA A 430 -5.62 8.75 -24.41
C ALA A 430 -5.04 9.71 -25.47
N ALA A 431 -3.93 9.36 -26.12
CA ALA A 431 -3.36 10.15 -27.21
C ALA A 431 -4.27 10.19 -28.45
N LEU A 432 -4.95 9.09 -28.79
CA LEU A 432 -5.92 9.04 -29.89
C LEU A 432 -7.13 9.94 -29.64
N VAL A 433 -7.71 9.87 -28.43
CA VAL A 433 -8.80 10.77 -27.99
C VAL A 433 -8.36 12.22 -28.14
N PHE A 434 -7.13 12.54 -27.73
CA PHE A 434 -6.61 13.90 -27.83
C PHE A 434 -6.40 14.36 -29.28
N SER A 435 -5.91 13.48 -30.16
CA SER A 435 -5.72 13.80 -31.58
C SER A 435 -7.01 14.07 -32.35
N ALA A 436 -8.15 13.60 -31.83
CA ALA A 436 -9.46 13.85 -32.40
C ALA A 436 -10.01 15.26 -32.07
N LEU A 437 -9.35 16.03 -31.20
CA LEU A 437 -9.75 17.40 -30.87
C LEU A 437 -9.25 18.41 -31.92
N SER A 438 -10.16 19.23 -32.43
CA SER A 438 -9.86 20.33 -33.36
C SER A 438 -9.23 21.55 -32.67
N ALA A 439 -9.58 21.83 -31.41
CA ALA A 439 -9.04 22.94 -30.61
C ALA A 439 -8.84 22.54 -29.13
N PRO A 440 -7.70 21.91 -28.78
CA PRO A 440 -7.44 21.44 -27.41
C PRO A 440 -7.08 22.59 -26.44
N ASN A 441 -7.81 22.69 -25.33
CA ASN A 441 -7.53 23.64 -24.25
C ASN A 441 -6.40 23.18 -23.30
N LEU A 442 -5.89 24.07 -22.44
CA LEU A 442 -4.76 23.79 -21.54
C LEU A 442 -5.02 22.60 -20.60
N ILE A 443 -6.26 22.41 -20.16
CA ILE A 443 -6.66 21.30 -19.27
C ILE A 443 -6.53 19.96 -19.99
N ALA A 444 -6.92 19.89 -21.27
CA ALA A 444 -6.74 18.71 -22.11
C ALA A 444 -5.26 18.38 -22.31
N TRP A 445 -4.43 19.40 -22.58
CA TRP A 445 -2.97 19.24 -22.67
C TRP A 445 -2.37 18.72 -21.37
N ASN A 446 -2.68 19.33 -20.22
CA ASN A 446 -2.18 18.92 -18.91
C ASN A 446 -2.62 17.50 -18.54
N SER A 447 -3.87 17.13 -18.86
CA SER A 447 -4.39 15.79 -18.60
C SER A 447 -3.68 14.73 -19.43
N LEU A 448 -3.40 15.02 -20.71
CA LEU A 448 -2.62 14.14 -21.58
C LEU A 448 -1.16 14.03 -21.10
N LEU A 449 -0.49 15.16 -20.86
CA LEU A 449 0.91 15.18 -20.42
C LEU A 449 1.09 14.42 -19.11
N ARG A 450 0.18 14.61 -18.13
CA ARG A 450 0.17 13.86 -16.88
C ARG A 450 -0.03 12.36 -17.11
N ALA A 451 -0.98 11.98 -17.98
CA ALA A 451 -1.22 10.57 -18.32
C ALA A 451 0.02 9.93 -18.96
N LEU A 452 0.65 10.59 -19.93
CA LEU A 452 1.84 10.10 -20.61
C LEU A 452 3.06 10.02 -19.65
N ALA A 453 3.23 11.01 -18.79
CA ALA A 453 4.32 11.04 -17.81
C ALA A 453 4.16 9.98 -16.70
N LEU A 454 2.93 9.66 -16.30
CA LEU A 454 2.65 8.62 -15.31
C LEU A 454 2.91 7.20 -15.86
N HIS A 455 2.64 6.97 -17.15
CA HIS A 455 2.80 5.67 -17.83
C HIS A 455 4.14 5.49 -18.53
N HIS A 456 5.18 6.23 -18.12
CA HIS A 456 6.54 6.14 -18.65
C HIS A 456 6.69 6.39 -20.17
N LEU A 457 5.70 7.00 -20.82
CA LEU A 457 5.76 7.40 -22.24
C LEU A 457 6.38 8.80 -22.39
N HIS A 458 7.57 8.97 -21.80
CA HIS A 458 8.27 10.24 -21.72
C HIS A 458 8.58 10.89 -23.09
N PRO A 459 9.04 10.15 -24.13
CA PRO A 459 9.30 10.75 -25.45
C PRO A 459 8.04 11.34 -26.10
N VAL A 460 6.90 10.68 -25.91
CA VAL A 460 5.61 11.13 -26.47
C VAL A 460 5.13 12.38 -25.72
N ALA A 461 5.27 12.41 -24.40
CA ALA A 461 4.95 13.60 -23.59
C ALA A 461 5.74 14.83 -24.05
N LEU A 462 7.06 14.71 -24.27
CA LEU A 462 7.91 15.82 -24.71
C LEU A 462 7.58 16.29 -26.13
N ARG A 463 7.17 15.38 -27.03
CA ARG A 463 6.66 15.75 -28.36
C ARG A 463 5.41 16.60 -28.26
N HIS A 464 4.47 16.25 -27.38
CA HIS A 464 3.27 17.05 -27.14
C HIS A 464 3.59 18.38 -26.45
N PHE A 465 4.59 18.44 -25.58
CA PHE A 465 5.06 19.70 -25.03
C PHE A 465 5.61 20.65 -26.11
N ARG A 466 6.43 20.17 -27.06
CA ARG A 466 6.86 21.03 -28.18
C ARG A 466 5.69 21.56 -29.01
N ARG A 467 4.60 20.79 -29.13
CA ARG A 467 3.36 21.24 -29.79
C ARG A 467 2.64 22.33 -29.01
N ILE A 468 2.63 22.28 -27.67
CA ILE A 468 2.02 23.35 -26.85
C ILE A 468 2.79 24.67 -26.96
N LEU A 469 4.09 24.61 -27.28
CA LEU A 469 4.93 25.79 -27.48
C LEU A 469 4.79 26.42 -28.89
N ALA A 470 4.08 25.76 -29.81
CA ALA A 470 3.86 26.28 -31.16
C ALA A 470 2.83 27.43 -31.17
N ALA A 471 2.97 28.35 -32.14
CA ALA A 471 2.08 29.50 -32.29
C ALA A 471 0.60 29.07 -32.40
N GLY A 472 -0.28 29.71 -31.62
CA GLY A 472 -1.71 29.42 -31.57
C GLY A 472 -2.16 28.43 -30.47
N SER A 473 -1.25 27.94 -29.62
CA SER A 473 -1.57 27.06 -28.48
C SER A 473 -1.68 27.82 -27.14
N PRO A 474 -2.41 27.29 -26.14
CA PRO A 474 -2.52 27.92 -24.82
C PRO A 474 -1.18 27.93 -24.07
N LEU A 475 -0.95 28.97 -23.26
CA LEU A 475 0.30 29.16 -22.53
C LEU A 475 0.48 28.10 -21.42
N PRO A 476 1.69 27.53 -21.25
CA PRO A 476 1.99 26.60 -20.15
C PRO A 476 1.80 27.21 -18.76
N ASP A 477 1.35 26.39 -17.81
CA ASP A 477 1.19 26.70 -16.39
C ASP A 477 2.06 25.79 -15.49
N GLU A 478 1.97 25.98 -14.17
CA GLU A 478 2.67 25.17 -13.15
C GLU A 478 2.42 23.65 -13.29
N PHE A 479 1.21 23.23 -13.67
CA PHE A 479 0.85 21.82 -13.87
C PHE A 479 1.45 21.23 -15.15
N THR A 480 1.62 22.07 -16.17
CA THR A 480 2.34 21.71 -17.41
C THR A 480 3.79 21.40 -17.07
N PHE A 481 4.48 22.34 -16.39
CA PHE A 481 5.90 22.21 -16.09
C PHE A 481 6.20 21.03 -15.16
N THR A 482 5.41 20.80 -14.11
CA THR A 482 5.61 19.63 -13.23
C THR A 482 5.51 18.29 -13.98
N SER A 483 4.59 18.16 -14.94
CA SER A 483 4.44 16.95 -15.76
C SER A 483 5.58 16.79 -16.77
N VAL A 484 6.00 17.89 -17.39
CA VAL A 484 7.09 17.92 -18.39
C VAL A 484 8.44 17.67 -17.75
N LEU A 485 8.76 18.32 -16.63
CA LEU A 485 10.00 18.10 -15.89
C LEU A 485 10.12 16.64 -15.43
N LYS A 486 9.02 16.03 -14.99
CA LYS A 486 8.99 14.60 -14.67
C LYS A 486 9.26 13.73 -15.90
N ALA A 487 8.77 14.11 -17.07
CA ALA A 487 9.07 13.41 -18.32
C ALA A 487 10.54 13.59 -18.76
N CYS A 488 11.11 14.79 -18.65
CA CYS A 488 12.53 15.05 -18.90
C CYS A 488 13.40 14.20 -17.96
N ALA A 489 13.06 14.19 -16.67
CA ALA A 489 13.75 13.43 -15.64
C ALA A 489 13.69 11.92 -15.87
N GLY A 490 12.55 11.40 -16.38
CA GLY A 490 12.38 9.98 -16.71
C GLY A 490 13.09 9.55 -18.00
N LEU A 491 13.22 10.45 -19.00
CA LEU A 491 13.96 10.18 -20.24
C LEU A 491 15.46 10.49 -20.14
N LEU A 492 15.89 11.16 -19.07
CA LEU A 492 17.23 11.74 -18.95
C LEU A 492 17.56 12.73 -20.09
N SER A 493 16.54 13.40 -20.64
CA SER A 493 16.71 14.40 -21.72
C SER A 493 17.18 15.73 -21.15
N ARG A 494 18.49 15.97 -21.19
CA ARG A 494 19.11 17.18 -20.62
C ARG A 494 18.68 18.45 -21.35
N SER A 495 18.68 18.44 -22.69
CA SER A 495 18.33 19.61 -23.50
C SER A 495 16.88 20.07 -23.26
N ASP A 496 15.94 19.13 -23.23
CA ASP A 496 14.53 19.44 -22.96
C ASP A 496 14.29 19.89 -21.52
N GLY A 497 15.04 19.33 -20.56
CA GLY A 497 14.99 19.73 -19.16
C GLY A 497 15.50 21.16 -18.93
N GLU A 498 16.63 21.53 -19.56
CA GLU A 498 17.19 22.88 -19.49
C GLU A 498 16.30 23.90 -20.19
N MET A 499 15.73 23.55 -21.36
CA MET A 499 14.73 24.38 -22.02
C MET A 499 13.50 24.60 -21.15
N ALA A 500 12.97 23.54 -20.53
CA ALA A 500 11.84 23.65 -19.61
C ALA A 500 12.18 24.52 -18.39
N HIS A 501 13.39 24.42 -17.84
CA HIS A 501 13.85 25.26 -16.74
C HIS A 501 13.97 26.75 -17.15
N ALA A 502 14.53 27.05 -18.32
CA ALA A 502 14.58 28.41 -18.85
C ALA A 502 13.17 29.01 -19.05
N LEU A 503 12.22 28.19 -19.52
CA LEU A 503 10.81 28.58 -19.64
C LEU A 503 10.14 28.82 -18.27
N VAL A 504 10.48 28.04 -17.24
CA VAL A 504 10.01 28.29 -15.87
C VAL A 504 10.49 29.65 -15.36
N LEU A 505 11.76 29.99 -15.56
CA LEU A 505 12.34 31.28 -15.15
C LEU A 505 11.71 32.45 -15.91
N THR A 506 11.68 32.38 -17.24
CA THR A 506 11.14 33.46 -18.10
C THR A 506 9.65 33.71 -17.90
N ARG A 507 8.90 32.72 -17.42
CA ARG A 507 7.45 32.84 -17.13
C ARG A 507 7.14 33.12 -15.66
N GLY A 508 8.14 33.26 -14.79
CA GLY A 508 7.95 33.62 -13.38
C GLY A 508 7.39 32.51 -12.49
N PHE A 509 7.60 31.23 -12.85
CA PHE A 509 7.19 30.09 -12.04
C PHE A 509 8.29 29.57 -11.10
N ASP A 510 9.40 30.30 -10.99
CA ASP A 510 10.59 29.95 -10.21
C ASP A 510 10.36 29.97 -8.69
N SER A 511 9.37 30.75 -8.24
CA SER A 511 8.95 30.81 -6.84
C SER A 511 7.96 29.71 -6.43
N ASN A 512 7.42 28.94 -7.39
CA ASN A 512 6.45 27.89 -7.13
C ASN A 512 7.13 26.63 -6.55
N LEU A 513 6.72 26.22 -5.34
CA LEU A 513 7.30 25.08 -4.63
C LEU A 513 7.19 23.75 -5.41
N PHE A 514 6.07 23.51 -6.11
CA PHE A 514 5.87 22.27 -6.86
C PHE A 514 6.81 22.18 -8.07
N VAL A 515 6.99 23.30 -8.77
CA VAL A 515 7.90 23.40 -9.91
C VAL A 515 9.35 23.30 -9.46
N ARG A 516 9.75 24.03 -8.40
CA ARG A 516 11.09 23.92 -7.78
C ARG A 516 11.41 22.49 -7.33
N ASN A 517 10.49 21.82 -6.63
CA ASN A 517 10.70 20.43 -6.21
C ASN A 517 10.85 19.47 -7.41
N SER A 518 10.12 19.71 -8.50
CA SER A 518 10.23 18.93 -9.74
C SER A 518 11.55 19.20 -10.47
N LEU A 519 12.06 20.43 -10.46
CA LEU A 519 13.37 20.79 -11.00
C LEU A 519 14.51 20.12 -10.21
N ILE A 520 14.43 20.14 -8.87
CA ILE A 520 15.42 19.48 -8.01
C ILE A 520 15.47 17.98 -8.32
N ASP A 521 14.33 17.28 -8.39
CA ASP A 521 14.28 15.85 -8.77
C ASP A 521 14.88 15.60 -10.17
N MET A 522 14.58 16.48 -11.14
CA MET A 522 15.13 16.39 -12.49
C MET A 522 16.66 16.48 -12.49
N TYR A 523 17.23 17.48 -11.81
CA TYR A 523 18.68 17.69 -11.78
C TYR A 523 19.41 16.56 -11.05
N PHE A 524 18.83 15.97 -10.01
CA PHE A 524 19.38 14.75 -9.41
C PHE A 524 19.42 13.59 -10.39
N LYS A 525 18.32 13.35 -11.13
CA LYS A 525 18.30 12.27 -12.15
C LYS A 525 19.28 12.51 -13.29
N PHE A 526 19.56 13.77 -13.63
CA PHE A 526 20.60 14.10 -14.61
C PHE A 526 22.04 13.91 -14.11
N GLY A 527 22.23 13.59 -12.83
CA GLY A 527 23.53 13.46 -12.19
C GLY A 527 24.19 14.80 -11.87
N ARG A 528 23.40 15.88 -11.69
CA ARG A 528 23.86 17.24 -11.34
C ARG A 528 23.36 17.65 -9.95
N PRO A 529 23.85 17.01 -8.87
CA PRO A 529 23.38 17.30 -7.51
C PRO A 529 23.71 18.72 -7.06
N GLU A 530 24.76 19.34 -7.59
CA GLU A 530 25.14 20.73 -7.26
C GLU A 530 24.10 21.76 -7.72
N ASP A 531 23.51 21.57 -8.90
CA ASP A 531 22.48 22.48 -9.39
C ASP A 531 21.14 22.24 -8.67
N ALA A 532 20.84 20.98 -8.35
CA ALA A 532 19.72 20.64 -7.47
C ALA A 532 19.88 21.31 -6.09
N ARG A 533 21.12 21.33 -5.56
CA ARG A 533 21.45 21.97 -4.28
C ARG A 533 21.31 23.49 -4.34
N ARG A 534 21.83 24.14 -5.38
CA ARG A 534 21.66 25.59 -5.60
C ARG A 534 20.18 25.96 -5.66
N LEU A 535 19.41 25.22 -6.46
CA LEU A 535 17.97 25.43 -6.57
C LEU A 535 17.25 25.28 -5.24
N PHE A 536 17.68 24.35 -4.39
CA PHE A 536 17.15 24.20 -3.05
C PHE A 536 17.54 25.38 -2.14
N ASP A 537 18.81 25.77 -2.12
CA ASP A 537 19.30 26.82 -1.23
C ASP A 537 18.63 28.19 -1.54
N GLU A 538 18.41 28.50 -2.81
CA GLU A 538 17.67 29.70 -3.29
C GLU A 538 16.19 29.75 -2.88
N MET A 539 15.57 28.63 -2.47
CA MET A 539 14.15 28.63 -2.08
C MET A 539 13.94 29.47 -0.82
N ILE A 540 13.10 30.51 -0.92
CA ILE A 540 12.72 31.34 0.23
C ILE A 540 11.97 30.53 1.28
N THR A 541 11.07 29.63 0.84
CA THR A 541 10.33 28.72 1.70
C THR A 541 10.69 27.27 1.35
N LYS A 542 10.99 26.46 2.36
CA LYS A 542 11.36 25.05 2.21
C LYS A 542 10.42 24.22 3.07
N ASP A 543 9.63 23.37 2.44
CA ASP A 543 8.72 22.46 3.13
C ASP A 543 9.34 21.06 3.30
N VAL A 544 8.67 20.18 4.04
CA VAL A 544 9.17 18.81 4.30
C VAL A 544 9.42 18.04 2.99
N VAL A 545 8.68 18.32 1.92
CA VAL A 545 8.90 17.64 0.63
C VAL A 545 10.10 18.19 -0.11
N SER A 546 10.37 19.49 -0.04
CA SER A 546 11.62 20.07 -0.55
C SER A 546 12.83 19.35 0.06
N TRP A 547 12.83 19.17 1.39
CA TRP A 547 13.88 18.43 2.10
C TRP A 547 13.91 16.94 1.74
N ASN A 548 12.75 16.27 1.64
CA ASN A 548 12.67 14.86 1.24
C ASN A 548 13.19 14.62 -0.18
N THR A 549 12.88 15.51 -1.13
CA THR A 549 13.39 15.43 -2.51
C THR A 549 14.90 15.56 -2.52
N LEU A 550 15.48 16.46 -1.70
CA LEU A 550 16.92 16.61 -1.57
C LEU A 550 17.58 15.36 -0.98
N VAL A 551 17.03 14.81 0.11
CA VAL A 551 17.53 13.57 0.73
C VAL A 551 17.43 12.38 -0.24
N SER A 552 16.27 12.17 -0.85
CA SER A 552 16.05 11.08 -1.80
C SER A 552 16.93 11.20 -3.03
N GLY A 553 17.19 12.42 -3.50
CA GLY A 553 18.10 12.73 -4.60
C GLY A 553 19.54 12.29 -4.30
N TYR A 554 20.11 12.76 -3.19
CA TYR A 554 21.45 12.34 -2.77
C TYR A 554 21.55 10.83 -2.53
N CYS A 555 20.51 10.22 -1.92
CA CYS A 555 20.44 8.76 -1.76
C CYS A 555 20.36 7.99 -3.09
N SER A 556 19.89 8.61 -4.17
CA SER A 556 19.82 7.99 -5.50
C SER A 556 21.12 8.17 -6.28
N CYS A 557 21.85 9.26 -6.03
CA CYS A 557 23.19 9.50 -6.57
C CYS A 557 24.30 8.74 -5.82
N GLY A 558 23.97 8.04 -4.73
CA GLY A 558 24.94 7.28 -3.92
C GLY A 558 25.74 8.11 -2.91
N ASP A 559 25.54 9.43 -2.84
CA ASP A 559 26.18 10.30 -1.84
C ASP A 559 25.39 10.30 -0.53
N ILE A 560 25.53 9.19 0.21
CA ILE A 560 24.83 9.00 1.48
C ILE A 560 25.37 9.95 2.57
N ALA A 561 26.62 10.39 2.46
CA ALA A 561 27.22 11.32 3.43
C ALA A 561 26.53 12.69 3.36
N MET A 562 26.32 13.22 2.16
CA MET A 562 25.55 14.45 1.99
C MET A 562 24.08 14.26 2.31
N ALA A 563 23.47 13.12 1.93
CA ALA A 563 22.09 12.81 2.31
C ALA A 563 21.91 12.84 3.85
N ARG A 564 22.86 12.28 4.60
CA ARG A 564 22.86 12.31 6.07
C ARG A 564 23.01 13.72 6.63
N LYS A 565 23.95 14.52 6.11
CA LYS A 565 24.10 15.94 6.53
C LYS A 565 22.82 16.75 6.29
N VAL A 566 22.16 16.53 5.15
CA VAL A 566 20.88 17.17 4.83
C VAL A 566 19.81 16.69 5.81
N PHE A 567 19.70 15.39 6.04
CA PHE A 567 18.75 14.79 6.97
C PHE A 567 18.92 15.27 8.41
N ASP A 568 20.16 15.46 8.86
CA ASP A 568 20.47 15.96 10.20
C ASP A 568 20.08 17.45 10.36
N ARG A 569 20.13 18.22 9.26
CA ARG A 569 19.70 19.64 9.20
C ARG A 569 18.19 19.85 9.03
N MET A 570 17.41 18.79 8.76
CA MET A 570 15.96 18.92 8.57
C MET A 570 15.29 19.41 9.87
N PRO A 571 14.49 20.50 9.82
CA PRO A 571 13.75 20.98 10.99
C PRO A 571 12.71 19.96 11.48
N GLU A 572 12.02 19.31 10.53
CA GLU A 572 11.03 18.28 10.80
C GLU A 572 11.34 17.03 9.98
N ARG A 573 11.30 15.86 10.63
CA ARG A 573 11.51 14.56 10.00
C ARG A 573 10.19 13.83 9.88
N SER A 574 9.84 13.43 8.67
CA SER A 574 8.64 12.65 8.37
C SER A 574 8.96 11.16 8.25
N THR A 575 7.93 10.32 8.26
CA THR A 575 8.09 8.89 7.97
C THR A 575 8.77 8.63 6.61
N VAL A 576 8.55 9.53 5.64
CA VAL A 576 9.18 9.50 4.32
C VAL A 576 10.68 9.76 4.42
N SER A 577 11.12 10.78 5.17
CA SER A 577 12.56 11.07 5.35
C SER A 577 13.29 9.90 6.00
N TRP A 578 12.71 9.29 7.04
CA TRP A 578 13.28 8.11 7.70
C TRP A 578 13.41 6.93 6.72
N SER A 579 12.34 6.62 5.98
CA SER A 579 12.35 5.52 5.01
C SER A 579 13.36 5.73 3.87
N ALA A 580 13.52 6.97 3.40
CA ALA A 580 14.48 7.32 2.35
C ALA A 580 15.93 7.11 2.82
N MET A 581 16.26 7.53 4.04
CA MET A 581 17.60 7.32 4.62
C MET A 581 17.91 5.83 4.83
N ILE A 582 16.95 5.05 5.35
CA ILE A 582 17.13 3.60 5.54
C ILE A 582 17.38 2.92 4.20
N ALA A 583 16.57 3.23 3.18
CA ALA A 583 16.75 2.68 1.84
C ALA A 583 18.07 3.14 1.19
N GLY A 584 18.50 4.38 1.43
CA GLY A 584 19.79 4.92 0.98
C GLY A 584 20.97 4.15 1.57
N HIS A 585 21.03 4.03 2.90
CA HIS A 585 22.09 3.25 3.57
C HIS A 585 22.09 1.78 3.16
N ALA A 586 20.90 1.18 2.98
CA ALA A 586 20.75 -0.20 2.53
C ALA A 586 21.32 -0.43 1.12
N ARG A 587 21.02 0.47 0.17
CA ARG A 587 21.57 0.38 -1.20
C ARG A 587 23.09 0.53 -1.25
N SER A 588 23.67 1.30 -0.33
CA SER A 588 25.12 1.44 -0.20
C SER A 588 25.78 0.30 0.60
N GLY A 589 25.04 -0.75 0.97
CA GLY A 589 25.56 -1.90 1.71
C GLY A 589 25.84 -1.66 3.19
N ASN A 590 25.64 -0.45 3.71
CA ASN A 590 25.87 -0.12 5.12
C ASN A 590 24.63 -0.42 5.96
N LEU A 591 24.40 -1.72 6.19
CA LEU A 591 23.26 -2.22 6.99
C LEU A 591 23.30 -1.77 8.45
N GLY A 592 24.49 -1.53 9.01
CA GLY A 592 24.65 -1.04 10.39
C GLY A 592 24.04 0.35 10.55
N ALA A 593 24.46 1.29 9.71
CA ALA A 593 23.88 2.64 9.69
C ALA A 593 22.38 2.63 9.33
N ALA A 594 21.95 1.78 8.40
CA ALA A 594 20.53 1.62 8.10
C ALA A 594 19.73 1.17 9.33
N ARG A 595 20.29 0.25 10.13
CA ARG A 595 19.66 -0.25 11.36
C ARG A 595 19.62 0.82 12.45
N GLU A 596 20.68 1.59 12.63
CA GLU A 596 20.73 2.71 13.57
C GLU A 596 19.64 3.74 13.27
N VAL A 597 19.52 4.16 12.00
CA VAL A 597 18.49 5.11 11.55
C VAL A 597 17.09 4.53 11.75
N PHE A 598 16.91 3.23 11.49
CA PHE A 598 15.64 2.53 11.75
C PHE A 598 15.28 2.54 13.25
N ASP A 599 16.24 2.23 14.12
CA ASP A 599 16.00 2.16 15.56
C ASP A 599 15.72 3.54 16.16
N GLN A 600 16.40 4.60 15.68
CA GLN A 600 16.18 6.01 16.05
C GLN A 600 14.81 6.56 15.64
N ALA A 601 14.16 5.99 14.62
CA ALA A 601 12.84 6.46 14.19
C ALA A 601 11.79 6.28 15.29
N THR A 602 11.21 7.40 15.76
CA THR A 602 10.19 7.44 16.84
C THR A 602 8.88 6.77 16.44
N GLU A 603 8.44 6.98 15.19
CA GLU A 603 7.32 6.27 14.57
C GLU A 603 7.79 5.47 13.35
N LYS A 604 7.80 4.15 13.49
CA LYS A 604 8.20 3.23 12.41
C LYS A 604 6.99 2.90 11.53
N SER A 605 6.84 3.64 10.43
CA SER A 605 5.83 3.35 9.41
C SER A 605 6.07 2.00 8.72
N VAL A 606 5.04 1.45 8.06
CA VAL A 606 5.17 0.23 7.22
C VAL A 606 6.30 0.39 6.19
N GLY A 607 6.51 1.61 5.66
CA GLY A 607 7.61 1.92 4.75
C GLY A 607 9.00 1.71 5.37
N CYS A 608 9.20 2.08 6.63
CA CYS A 608 10.47 1.85 7.35
C CYS A 608 10.73 0.36 7.57
N TRP A 609 9.71 -0.40 7.99
CA TRP A 609 9.81 -1.85 8.16
C TRP A 609 10.14 -2.54 6.84
N ASN A 610 9.45 -2.16 5.76
CA ASN A 610 9.69 -2.73 4.44
C ASN A 610 11.09 -2.42 3.92
N ALA A 611 11.57 -1.18 4.09
CA ALA A 611 12.91 -0.80 3.69
C ALA A 611 13.96 -1.66 4.41
N MET A 612 13.82 -1.85 5.72
CA MET A 612 14.78 -2.62 6.50
C MET A 612 14.70 -4.14 6.25
N ILE A 613 13.49 -4.70 6.16
CA ILE A 613 13.30 -6.13 5.83
C ILE A 613 13.85 -6.45 4.44
N SER A 614 13.57 -5.59 3.45
CA SER A 614 14.08 -5.76 2.08
C SER A 614 15.59 -5.58 2.03
N ALA A 615 16.15 -4.64 2.81
CA ALA A 615 17.58 -4.44 2.93
C ALA A 615 18.29 -5.71 3.44
N TYR A 616 17.77 -6.31 4.51
CA TYR A 616 18.31 -7.57 5.02
C TYR A 616 18.18 -8.72 4.01
N ALA A 617 17.02 -8.85 3.36
CA ALA A 617 16.81 -9.88 2.34
C ALA A 617 17.75 -9.73 1.12
N GLN A 618 18.00 -8.49 0.65
CA GLN A 618 18.89 -8.22 -0.48
C GLN A 618 20.38 -8.41 -0.17
N ASN A 619 20.78 -8.29 1.10
CA ASN A 619 22.16 -8.46 1.54
C ASN A 619 22.40 -9.85 2.17
N GLU A 620 21.61 -10.85 1.80
CA GLU A 620 21.72 -12.26 2.23
C GLU A 620 21.60 -12.50 3.76
N LYS A 621 21.11 -11.50 4.50
CA LYS A 621 20.83 -11.57 5.94
C LYS A 621 19.40 -12.04 6.20
N PHE A 622 19.10 -13.25 5.72
CA PHE A 622 17.73 -13.77 5.67
C PHE A 622 17.13 -14.03 7.05
N SER A 623 17.94 -14.46 8.03
CA SER A 623 17.47 -14.76 9.39
C SER A 623 17.08 -13.48 10.12
N GLU A 624 17.84 -12.40 9.95
CA GLU A 624 17.51 -11.08 10.49
C GLU A 624 16.27 -10.46 9.83
N ALA A 625 16.07 -10.69 8.52
CA ALA A 625 14.86 -10.26 7.82
C ALA A 625 13.60 -10.89 8.42
N ILE A 626 13.62 -12.21 8.68
CA ILE A 626 12.52 -12.94 9.32
C ILE A 626 12.34 -12.50 10.78
N ALA A 627 13.42 -12.32 11.53
CA ALA A 627 13.35 -11.85 12.92
C ALA A 627 12.70 -10.47 13.02
N LEU A 628 13.05 -9.55 12.10
CA LEU A 628 12.47 -8.21 12.05
C LEU A 628 10.99 -8.26 11.64
N PHE A 629 10.61 -9.14 10.72
CA PHE A 629 9.21 -9.39 10.38
C PHE A 629 8.40 -9.91 11.57
N ARG A 630 8.94 -10.84 12.37
CA ARG A 630 8.28 -11.30 13.60
C ARG A 630 8.07 -10.17 14.59
N ARG A 631 9.05 -9.28 14.73
CA ARG A 631 8.92 -8.07 15.57
C ARG A 631 7.85 -7.11 15.03
N MET A 632 7.75 -6.95 13.70
CA MET A 632 6.69 -6.17 13.06
C MET A 632 5.30 -6.74 13.40
N LEU A 633 5.13 -8.07 13.38
CA LEU A 633 3.87 -8.74 13.72
C LEU A 633 3.42 -8.56 15.18
N GLN A 634 4.35 -8.30 16.10
CA GLN A 634 4.03 -8.04 17.51
C GLN A 634 3.41 -6.64 17.72
N ILE A 635 3.54 -5.72 16.77
CA ILE A 635 3.06 -4.33 16.88
C ILE A 635 1.63 -4.23 16.32
N ARG A 636 0.62 -4.08 17.19
CA ARG A 636 -0.82 -4.11 16.79
C ARG A 636 -1.23 -3.08 15.71
N MET A 637 -0.52 -1.95 15.62
CA MET A 637 -0.84 -0.85 14.70
C MET A 637 -0.19 -0.98 13.32
N VAL A 638 0.75 -1.91 13.12
CA VAL A 638 1.52 -2.06 11.88
C VAL A 638 1.12 -3.37 11.21
N GLN A 639 0.64 -3.30 9.98
CA GLN A 639 0.18 -4.48 9.23
C GLN A 639 1.09 -4.72 8.03
N PRO A 640 1.56 -5.97 7.82
CA PRO A 640 2.30 -6.33 6.61
C PRO A 640 1.47 -6.04 5.36
N ASN A 641 2.12 -5.45 4.36
CA ASN A 641 1.56 -5.29 3.03
C ASN A 641 2.28 -6.24 2.06
N GLU A 642 1.86 -6.22 0.79
CA GLU A 642 2.41 -7.08 -0.25
C GLU A 642 3.94 -7.01 -0.34
N VAL A 643 4.52 -5.81 -0.29
CA VAL A 643 5.97 -5.60 -0.34
C VAL A 643 6.66 -6.26 0.85
N THR A 644 6.09 -6.15 2.06
CA THR A 644 6.61 -6.88 3.23
C THR A 644 6.65 -8.38 2.97
N LEU A 645 5.55 -8.93 2.45
CA LEU A 645 5.39 -10.37 2.27
C LEU A 645 6.30 -10.91 1.18
N VAL A 646 6.49 -10.20 0.07
CA VAL A 646 7.43 -10.59 -1.00
C VAL A 646 8.85 -10.68 -0.46
N SER A 647 9.32 -9.67 0.29
CA SER A 647 10.67 -9.67 0.86
C SER A 647 10.88 -10.79 1.88
N VAL A 648 9.86 -11.08 2.71
CA VAL A 648 9.93 -12.18 3.69
C VAL A 648 9.83 -13.54 3.02
N LEU A 649 8.97 -13.71 2.01
CA LEU A 649 8.87 -14.95 1.23
C LEU A 649 10.19 -15.27 0.53
N SER A 650 10.88 -14.26 0.00
CA SER A 650 12.24 -14.42 -0.53
C SER A 650 13.20 -14.93 0.54
N ALA A 651 13.19 -14.35 1.75
CA ALA A 651 14.02 -14.84 2.86
C ALA A 651 13.67 -16.28 3.27
N CYS A 652 12.38 -16.62 3.31
CA CYS A 652 11.91 -17.98 3.55
C CYS A 652 12.41 -18.95 2.47
N ALA A 653 12.38 -18.53 1.20
CA ALA A 653 12.84 -19.33 0.08
C ALA A 653 14.33 -19.67 0.19
N HIS A 654 15.17 -18.73 0.64
CA HIS A 654 16.61 -18.99 0.83
C HIS A 654 16.90 -19.85 2.05
N LEU A 655 16.20 -19.64 3.16
CA LEU A 655 16.39 -20.42 4.39
C LEU A 655 15.68 -21.79 4.37
N GLY A 656 14.79 -22.04 3.42
CA GLY A 656 13.95 -23.24 3.43
C GLY A 656 12.88 -23.21 4.53
N ALA A 657 12.45 -22.01 4.96
CA ALA A 657 11.49 -21.82 6.04
C ALA A 657 10.03 -22.02 5.57
N LEU A 658 9.68 -23.28 5.32
CA LEU A 658 8.38 -23.71 4.79
C LEU A 658 7.21 -23.41 5.74
N ASP A 659 7.39 -23.56 7.05
CA ASP A 659 6.30 -23.37 8.02
C ASP A 659 5.87 -21.90 8.07
N LEU A 660 6.84 -20.99 8.12
CA LEU A 660 6.58 -19.56 8.00
C LEU A 660 5.97 -19.22 6.63
N GLY A 661 6.46 -19.83 5.55
CA GLY A 661 5.90 -19.66 4.21
C GLY A 661 4.43 -20.08 4.11
N ARG A 662 4.06 -21.23 4.69
CA ARG A 662 2.67 -21.71 4.78
C ARG A 662 1.81 -20.82 5.68
N TRP A 663 2.39 -20.30 6.77
CA TRP A 663 1.69 -19.32 7.60
C TRP A 663 1.38 -18.05 6.81
N ILE A 664 2.31 -17.56 5.99
CA ILE A 664 2.13 -16.39 5.12
C ILE A 664 1.06 -16.69 4.06
N ASP A 665 1.08 -17.85 3.39
CA ASP A 665 0.02 -18.25 2.45
C ASP A 665 -1.37 -18.27 3.13
N GLY A 666 -1.47 -18.85 4.32
CA GLY A 666 -2.69 -18.82 5.13
C GLY A 666 -3.09 -17.40 5.54
N PHE A 667 -2.14 -16.52 5.82
CA PHE A 667 -2.38 -15.10 6.10
C PHE A 667 -2.92 -14.35 4.87
N ILE A 668 -2.37 -14.60 3.68
CA ILE A 668 -2.84 -14.08 2.39
C ILE A 668 -4.30 -14.48 2.15
N LYS A 669 -4.61 -15.77 2.31
CA LYS A 669 -5.96 -16.32 2.15
C LYS A 669 -6.96 -15.73 3.16
N ARG A 670 -6.60 -15.67 4.45
CA ARG A 670 -7.49 -15.14 5.50
C ARG A 670 -7.81 -13.66 5.34
N ARG A 671 -6.90 -12.87 4.78
CA ARG A 671 -7.11 -11.44 4.52
C ARG A 671 -7.74 -11.13 3.17
N ALA A 672 -8.04 -12.15 2.37
CA ALA A 672 -8.52 -12.00 1.00
C ALA A 672 -7.64 -11.04 0.18
N MET A 673 -6.31 -11.09 0.40
CA MET A 673 -5.37 -10.35 -0.43
C MET A 673 -5.33 -11.02 -1.81
N GLY A 674 -5.57 -10.24 -2.86
CA GLY A 674 -5.47 -10.74 -4.23
C GLY A 674 -4.05 -11.25 -4.49
N LEU A 675 -3.94 -12.40 -5.15
CA LEU A 675 -2.66 -12.95 -5.56
C LEU A 675 -2.18 -12.20 -6.80
N SER A 676 -1.50 -11.08 -6.57
CA SER A 676 -0.85 -10.31 -7.64
C SER A 676 0.23 -11.13 -8.33
N LEU A 677 0.69 -10.67 -9.50
CA LEU A 677 1.82 -11.28 -10.21
C LEU A 677 3.06 -11.38 -9.32
N PHE A 678 3.42 -10.32 -8.58
CA PHE A 678 4.59 -10.29 -7.71
C PHE A 678 4.45 -11.22 -6.50
N LEU A 679 3.31 -11.19 -5.81
CA LEU A 679 3.07 -12.05 -4.65
C LEU A 679 2.95 -13.52 -5.05
N GLY A 680 2.32 -13.81 -6.19
CA GLY A 680 2.22 -15.15 -6.75
C GLY A 680 3.57 -15.73 -7.17
N ASN A 681 4.41 -14.91 -7.82
CA ASN A 681 5.79 -15.28 -8.15
C ASN A 681 6.62 -15.56 -6.89
N ALA A 682 6.60 -14.66 -5.90
CA ALA A 682 7.33 -14.85 -4.64
C ALA A 682 6.87 -16.08 -3.85
N LEU A 683 5.56 -16.35 -3.82
CA LEU A 683 5.01 -17.51 -3.14
C LEU A 683 5.34 -18.83 -3.87
N SER A 684 5.30 -18.82 -5.20
CA SER A 684 5.71 -19.97 -6.02
C SER A 684 7.19 -20.28 -5.86
N ASP A 685 8.06 -19.26 -5.89
CA ASP A 685 9.51 -19.40 -5.67
C ASP A 685 9.82 -19.92 -4.26
N MET A 686 9.11 -19.41 -3.25
CA MET A 686 9.23 -19.90 -1.87
C MET A 686 8.88 -21.38 -1.77
N TYR A 687 7.73 -21.82 -2.29
CA TYR A 687 7.36 -23.23 -2.24
C TYR A 687 8.34 -24.12 -3.00
N ALA A 688 8.80 -23.69 -4.18
CA ALA A 688 9.80 -24.41 -4.96
C ALA A 688 11.10 -24.58 -4.17
N LYS A 689 11.67 -23.48 -3.66
CA LYS A 689 12.93 -23.48 -2.92
C LYS A 689 12.85 -24.06 -1.51
N CYS A 690 11.65 -24.32 -0.99
CA CYS A 690 11.39 -25.08 0.24
C CYS A 690 11.15 -26.58 -0.02
N GLY A 691 11.28 -27.07 -1.25
CA GLY A 691 11.14 -28.49 -1.57
C GLY A 691 9.71 -28.94 -1.91
N CYS A 692 8.77 -28.02 -2.06
CA CYS A 692 7.33 -28.25 -2.27
C CYS A 692 6.90 -27.82 -3.69
N VAL A 693 7.42 -28.49 -4.71
CA VAL A 693 7.18 -28.09 -6.13
C VAL A 693 5.71 -28.24 -6.56
N ALA A 694 4.96 -29.15 -5.94
CA ALA A 694 3.53 -29.35 -6.23
C ALA A 694 2.70 -28.15 -5.76
N GLU A 695 2.96 -27.62 -4.55
CA GLU A 695 2.33 -26.41 -4.05
C GLU A 695 2.72 -25.18 -4.89
N ALA A 696 3.98 -25.08 -5.32
CA ALA A 696 4.43 -24.02 -6.23
C ALA A 696 3.61 -24.03 -7.54
N ARG A 697 3.41 -25.22 -8.14
CA ARG A 697 2.53 -25.39 -9.31
C ARG A 697 1.07 -25.02 -9.02
N SER A 698 0.57 -25.37 -7.83
CA SER A 698 -0.80 -24.99 -7.42
C SER A 698 -0.98 -23.47 -7.39
N VAL A 699 0.01 -22.74 -6.87
CA VAL A 699 0.00 -21.27 -6.85
C VAL A 699 0.04 -20.72 -8.28
N PHE A 700 0.99 -21.19 -9.09
CA PHE A 700 1.12 -20.78 -10.50
C PHE A 700 -0.16 -20.98 -11.32
N ASN A 701 -0.84 -22.11 -11.13
CA ASN A 701 -2.10 -22.40 -11.82
C ASN A 701 -3.24 -21.48 -11.38
N LYS A 702 -3.23 -20.98 -10.13
CA LYS A 702 -4.24 -20.05 -9.59
C LYS A 702 -4.01 -18.60 -10.00
N MET A 703 -2.85 -18.26 -10.56
CA MET A 703 -2.55 -16.91 -11.06
C MET A 703 -3.39 -16.60 -12.30
N ALA A 704 -4.02 -15.42 -12.31
CA ALA A 704 -4.86 -14.96 -13.43
C ALA A 704 -4.02 -14.47 -14.62
N GLU A 705 -2.89 -13.84 -14.34
CA GLU A 705 -1.89 -13.40 -15.31
C GLU A 705 -0.55 -14.04 -14.97
N ARG A 706 0.24 -14.38 -16.01
CA ARG A 706 1.54 -15.03 -15.88
C ARG A 706 2.51 -14.33 -16.82
N ASP A 707 3.64 -13.91 -16.30
CA ASP A 707 4.70 -13.25 -17.06
C ASP A 707 5.90 -14.19 -17.26
N VAL A 708 6.94 -13.68 -17.91
CA VAL A 708 8.21 -14.40 -18.11
C VAL A 708 8.80 -14.89 -16.78
N VAL A 709 8.61 -14.13 -15.68
CA VAL A 709 9.11 -14.49 -14.36
C VAL A 709 8.33 -15.67 -13.78
N SER A 710 6.99 -15.67 -13.89
CA SER A 710 6.14 -16.79 -13.44
C SER A 710 6.56 -18.11 -14.09
N TRP A 711 6.75 -18.11 -15.41
CA TRP A 711 7.17 -19.30 -16.16
C TRP A 711 8.60 -19.73 -15.81
N SER A 712 9.53 -18.78 -15.74
CA SER A 712 10.92 -19.04 -15.38
C SER A 712 11.06 -19.69 -14.00
N ILE A 713 10.24 -19.28 -13.02
CA ILE A 713 10.22 -19.88 -11.68
C ILE A 713 9.82 -21.36 -11.75
N ILE A 714 8.75 -21.72 -12.45
CA ILE A 714 8.28 -23.12 -12.53
C ILE A 714 9.24 -24.00 -13.34
N ILE A 715 9.83 -23.48 -14.41
CA ILE A 715 10.82 -24.19 -15.21
C ILE A 715 12.07 -24.47 -14.37
N THR A 716 12.61 -23.45 -13.71
CA THR A 716 13.79 -23.58 -12.84
C THR A 716 13.51 -24.47 -11.64
N ALA A 717 12.33 -24.35 -11.03
CA ALA A 717 11.91 -25.22 -9.94
C ALA A 717 11.85 -26.69 -10.38
N SER A 718 11.28 -26.98 -11.55
CA SER A 718 11.21 -28.34 -12.09
C SER A 718 12.62 -28.88 -12.37
N ALA A 719 13.51 -28.05 -12.93
CA ALA A 719 14.92 -28.38 -13.14
C ALA A 719 15.64 -28.74 -11.83
N MET A 720 15.56 -27.88 -10.81
CA MET A 720 16.19 -28.08 -9.50
C MET A 720 15.71 -29.34 -8.77
N HIS A 721 14.49 -29.79 -9.06
CA HIS A 721 13.89 -31.00 -8.49
C HIS A 721 14.14 -32.27 -9.31
N GLY A 722 14.83 -32.17 -10.46
CA GLY A 722 15.11 -33.31 -11.33
C GLY A 722 13.96 -33.69 -12.26
N HIS A 723 12.93 -32.86 -12.40
CA HIS A 723 11.81 -33.10 -13.32
C HIS A 723 12.05 -32.41 -14.67
N ALA A 724 13.03 -32.91 -15.43
CA ALA A 724 13.44 -32.27 -16.69
C ALA A 724 12.34 -32.22 -17.76
N GLU A 725 11.54 -33.29 -17.88
CA GLU A 725 10.41 -33.32 -18.82
C GLU A 725 9.36 -32.25 -18.50
N GLU A 726 9.04 -32.05 -17.21
CA GLU A 726 8.12 -30.99 -16.77
C GLU A 726 8.68 -29.59 -17.06
N ALA A 727 10.01 -29.41 -16.91
CA ALA A 727 10.68 -28.15 -17.23
C ALA A 727 10.57 -27.84 -18.73
N ILE A 728 10.87 -28.82 -19.59
CA ILE A 728 10.77 -28.71 -21.05
C ILE A 728 9.31 -28.43 -21.46
N SER A 729 8.35 -29.21 -20.98
CA SER A 729 6.93 -28.96 -21.25
C SER A 729 6.47 -27.57 -20.77
N GLY A 730 6.99 -27.10 -19.63
CA GLY A 730 6.79 -25.74 -19.15
C GLY A 730 7.25 -24.67 -20.14
N PHE A 731 8.42 -24.85 -20.77
CA PHE A 731 8.96 -23.95 -21.78
C PHE A 731 8.12 -23.93 -23.06
N HIS A 732 7.71 -25.09 -23.56
CA HIS A 732 6.85 -25.14 -24.75
C HIS A 732 5.49 -24.47 -24.51
N ARG A 733 4.86 -24.70 -23.35
CA ARG A 733 3.62 -23.99 -22.98
C ARG A 733 3.79 -22.48 -22.83
N MET A 734 4.97 -22.03 -22.39
CA MET A 734 5.29 -20.62 -22.33
C MET A 734 5.31 -20.00 -23.73
N LEU A 735 5.93 -20.67 -24.70
CA LEU A 735 5.94 -20.25 -26.12
C LEU A 735 4.53 -20.24 -26.71
N GLU A 736 3.73 -21.28 -26.47
CA GLU A 736 2.33 -21.36 -26.91
C GLU A 736 1.47 -20.21 -26.35
N SER A 737 1.78 -19.74 -25.14
CA SER A 737 1.10 -18.60 -24.52
C SER A 737 1.55 -17.23 -25.05
N GLY A 738 2.48 -17.19 -26.00
CA GLY A 738 3.01 -15.96 -26.60
C GLY A 738 3.97 -15.18 -25.72
N VAL A 739 4.47 -15.78 -24.63
CA VAL A 739 5.44 -15.14 -23.72
C VAL A 739 6.85 -15.45 -24.19
N LYS A 740 7.64 -14.41 -24.50
CA LYS A 740 9.02 -14.57 -24.95
C LYS A 740 9.95 -15.01 -23.80
N PRO A 741 10.79 -16.04 -23.99
CA PRO A 741 11.85 -16.42 -23.07
C PRO A 741 12.85 -15.30 -22.80
N ASN A 742 13.48 -15.36 -21.63
CA ASN A 742 14.65 -14.55 -21.30
C ASN A 742 15.84 -15.43 -20.91
N ASP A 743 16.94 -14.79 -20.55
CA ASP A 743 18.16 -15.43 -20.04
C ASP A 743 17.88 -16.38 -18.86
N ILE A 744 17.04 -15.98 -17.90
CA ILE A 744 16.69 -16.82 -16.75
C ILE A 744 15.92 -18.07 -17.18
N THR A 745 15.05 -17.96 -18.19
CA THR A 745 14.32 -19.11 -18.73
C THR A 745 15.26 -20.16 -19.32
N PHE A 746 16.21 -19.71 -20.15
CA PHE A 746 17.20 -20.61 -20.78
C PHE A 746 18.16 -21.21 -19.74
N MET A 747 18.57 -20.45 -18.72
CA MET A 747 19.31 -21.00 -17.57
C MET A 747 18.57 -22.17 -16.90
N GLY A 748 17.26 -22.04 -16.70
CA GLY A 748 16.43 -23.10 -16.12
C GLY A 748 16.38 -24.37 -16.99
N ILE A 749 16.22 -24.20 -18.31
CA ILE A 749 16.18 -25.33 -19.26
C ILE A 749 17.55 -26.01 -19.40
N LEU A 750 18.62 -25.24 -19.55
CA LEU A 750 19.97 -25.79 -19.62
C LEU A 750 20.30 -26.57 -18.34
N SER A 751 19.94 -26.04 -17.16
CA SER A 751 20.11 -26.75 -15.89
C SER A 751 19.30 -28.05 -15.83
N ALA A 752 18.08 -28.07 -16.39
CA ALA A 752 17.27 -29.28 -16.49
C ALA A 752 17.96 -30.34 -17.36
N CYS A 753 18.49 -29.94 -18.52
CA CYS A 753 19.26 -30.79 -19.41
C CYS A 753 20.53 -31.32 -18.72
N THR A 754 21.29 -30.47 -18.01
CA THR A 754 22.49 -30.85 -17.25
C THR A 754 22.18 -31.89 -16.16
N HIS A 755 21.03 -31.77 -15.50
CA HIS A 755 20.63 -32.70 -14.43
C HIS A 755 20.08 -34.03 -14.96
N ALA A 756 19.40 -34.02 -16.11
CA ALA A 756 18.91 -35.22 -16.77
C ALA A 756 19.92 -35.89 -17.72
N GLY A 757 21.04 -35.22 -18.04
CA GLY A 757 22.03 -35.72 -18.99
C GLY A 757 21.59 -35.64 -20.46
N LEU A 758 20.66 -34.74 -20.79
CA LEU A 758 20.12 -34.57 -22.14
C LEU A 758 21.03 -33.66 -22.98
N VAL A 759 22.15 -34.20 -23.46
CA VAL A 759 23.20 -33.43 -24.14
C VAL A 759 22.69 -32.75 -25.41
N ASP A 760 22.07 -33.52 -26.32
CA ASP A 760 21.63 -33.00 -27.63
C ASP A 760 20.54 -31.93 -27.48
N ALA A 761 19.58 -32.15 -26.57
CA ALA A 761 18.56 -31.16 -26.28
C ALA A 761 19.16 -29.89 -25.66
N GLY A 762 20.14 -30.02 -24.76
CA GLY A 762 20.81 -28.89 -24.14
C GLY A 762 21.57 -28.01 -25.13
N LEU A 763 22.28 -28.63 -26.09
CA LEU A 763 22.95 -27.91 -27.17
C LEU A 763 21.93 -27.22 -28.10
N CYS A 764 20.87 -27.91 -28.49
CA CYS A 764 19.80 -27.33 -29.31
C CYS A 764 19.17 -26.09 -28.65
N TYR A 765 18.89 -26.13 -27.33
CA TYR A 765 18.37 -24.96 -26.61
C TYR A 765 19.40 -23.83 -26.47
N PHE A 766 20.68 -24.14 -26.40
CA PHE A 766 21.75 -23.13 -26.37
C PHE A 766 21.87 -22.39 -27.71
N ASP A 767 21.76 -23.11 -28.82
CA ASP A 767 21.77 -22.52 -30.16
C ASP A 767 20.49 -21.71 -30.41
N MET A 768 19.33 -22.28 -30.06
CA MET A 768 18.02 -21.61 -30.15
C MET A 768 18.00 -20.25 -29.41
N MET A 769 18.64 -20.16 -28.24
CA MET A 769 18.75 -18.92 -27.48
C MET A 769 19.37 -17.78 -28.31
N THR A 770 20.39 -18.10 -29.11
CA THR A 770 21.15 -17.14 -29.91
C THR A 770 20.50 -16.89 -31.27
N GLU A 771 20.09 -17.97 -31.96
CA GLU A 771 19.60 -17.93 -33.33
C GLU A 771 18.15 -17.45 -33.45
N GLU A 772 17.25 -17.91 -32.57
CA GLU A 772 15.82 -17.61 -32.67
C GLU A 772 15.39 -16.43 -31.79
N PHE A 773 16.00 -16.27 -30.61
CA PHE A 773 15.59 -15.27 -29.63
C PHE A 773 16.56 -14.09 -29.49
N GLU A 774 17.68 -14.09 -30.21
CA GLU A 774 18.72 -13.04 -30.19
C GLU A 774 19.22 -12.72 -28.75
N ILE A 775 19.20 -13.72 -27.85
CA ILE A 775 19.65 -13.52 -26.47
C ILE A 775 21.13 -13.86 -26.39
N VAL A 776 21.94 -12.88 -26.00
CA VAL A 776 23.40 -13.06 -25.86
C VAL A 776 23.70 -14.02 -24.70
N PRO A 777 24.41 -15.14 -24.94
CA PRO A 777 24.81 -16.06 -23.89
C PRO A 777 25.70 -15.41 -22.83
N LYS A 778 25.22 -15.40 -21.59
CA LYS A 778 26.00 -15.02 -20.40
C LYS A 778 26.86 -16.16 -19.87
N VAL A 779 27.82 -15.83 -19.01
CA VAL A 779 28.77 -16.77 -18.39
C VAL A 779 28.07 -17.94 -17.69
N GLU A 780 26.89 -17.69 -17.11
CA GLU A 780 26.09 -18.72 -16.45
C GLU A 780 25.56 -19.78 -17.43
N HIS A 781 25.16 -19.39 -18.66
CA HIS A 781 24.67 -20.32 -19.67
C HIS A 781 25.80 -21.23 -20.16
N TYR A 782 26.96 -20.63 -20.46
CA TYR A 782 28.17 -21.39 -20.78
C TYR A 782 28.53 -22.35 -19.63
N GLY A 783 28.43 -21.91 -18.38
CA GLY A 783 28.65 -22.75 -17.21
C GLY A 783 27.74 -23.99 -17.19
N CYS A 784 26.46 -23.86 -17.53
CA CYS A 784 25.53 -25.00 -17.60
C CYS A 784 25.87 -25.97 -18.73
N VAL A 785 26.21 -25.47 -19.92
CA VAL A 785 26.57 -26.31 -21.08
C VAL A 785 27.91 -27.00 -20.86
N VAL A 786 28.91 -26.29 -20.30
CA VAL A 786 30.18 -26.89 -19.90
C VAL A 786 29.95 -27.96 -18.85
N ASP A 787 29.10 -27.75 -17.83
CA ASP A 787 28.76 -28.81 -16.84
C ASP A 787 28.04 -29.99 -17.50
N LEU A 788 27.16 -29.75 -18.48
CA LEU A 788 26.47 -30.79 -19.25
C LEU A 788 27.46 -31.66 -20.06
N LEU A 789 28.32 -31.04 -20.86
CA LEU A 789 29.36 -31.73 -21.65
C LEU A 789 30.37 -32.44 -20.74
N SER A 790 30.78 -31.77 -19.66
CA SER A 790 31.74 -32.30 -18.68
C SER A 790 31.22 -33.54 -17.96
N ARG A 791 29.92 -33.61 -17.67
CA ARG A 791 29.28 -34.80 -17.08
C ARG A 791 29.01 -35.91 -18.08
N ALA A 792 28.91 -35.58 -19.36
CA ALA A 792 28.77 -36.55 -20.45
C ALA A 792 30.13 -37.14 -20.90
N GLY A 793 31.24 -36.58 -20.42
CA GLY A 793 32.59 -37.02 -20.79
C GLY A 793 33.13 -36.39 -22.06
N ARG A 794 32.41 -35.43 -22.65
CA ARG A 794 32.81 -34.66 -23.84
C ARG A 794 33.73 -33.50 -23.42
N LEU A 795 34.87 -33.82 -22.78
CA LEU A 795 35.76 -32.83 -22.17
C LEU A 795 36.46 -31.92 -23.20
N ASP A 796 36.77 -32.45 -24.38
CA ASP A 796 37.40 -31.67 -25.46
C ASP A 796 36.44 -30.58 -25.95
N GLU A 797 35.18 -30.94 -26.26
CA GLU A 797 34.16 -29.97 -26.66
C GLU A 797 33.82 -28.95 -25.57
N ALA A 798 33.89 -29.36 -24.30
CA ALA A 798 33.73 -28.44 -23.18
C ALA A 798 34.87 -27.42 -23.12
N GLU A 799 36.11 -27.82 -23.35
CA GLU A 799 37.28 -26.93 -23.40
C GLU A 799 37.23 -26.01 -24.64
N ASP A 800 36.83 -26.53 -25.81
CA ASP A 800 36.62 -25.75 -27.03
C ASP A 800 35.53 -24.69 -26.84
N LEU A 801 34.42 -25.04 -26.18
CA LEU A 801 33.37 -24.09 -25.85
C LEU A 801 33.89 -22.95 -24.98
N ILE A 802 34.69 -23.24 -23.94
CA ILE A 802 35.32 -22.23 -23.07
C ILE A 802 36.21 -21.29 -23.87
N ASN A 803 37.01 -21.83 -24.80
CA ASN A 803 37.91 -21.05 -25.64
C ASN A 803 37.17 -20.18 -26.65
N SER A 804 35.98 -20.59 -27.09
CA SER A 804 35.12 -19.85 -28.02
C SER A 804 34.21 -18.80 -27.37
N MET A 805 34.22 -18.70 -26.03
CA MET A 805 33.35 -17.77 -25.30
C MET A 805 33.63 -16.31 -25.68
N GLN A 806 32.56 -15.55 -25.97
CA GLN A 806 32.65 -14.10 -26.20
C GLN A 806 32.84 -13.29 -24.91
N VAL A 807 32.74 -13.95 -23.75
CA VAL A 807 32.89 -13.35 -22.42
C VAL A 807 33.99 -14.08 -21.67
N ALA A 808 34.80 -13.36 -20.89
CA ALA A 808 35.88 -13.95 -20.11
C ALA A 808 35.35 -15.09 -19.19
N PRO A 809 35.90 -16.31 -19.27
CA PRO A 809 35.49 -17.41 -18.41
C PRO A 809 35.79 -17.10 -16.94
N ASN A 810 34.82 -17.38 -16.06
CA ASN A 810 34.98 -17.18 -14.62
C ASN A 810 35.28 -18.50 -13.90
N VAL A 811 35.50 -18.42 -12.58
CA VAL A 811 35.78 -19.58 -11.71
C VAL A 811 34.69 -20.66 -11.78
N ILE A 812 33.44 -20.29 -12.07
CA ILE A 812 32.31 -21.24 -12.13
C ILE A 812 32.42 -22.11 -13.38
N VAL A 813 32.71 -21.53 -14.55
CA VAL A 813 32.84 -22.27 -15.82
C VAL A 813 34.03 -23.23 -15.77
N TRP A 814 35.19 -22.73 -15.34
CA TRP A 814 36.36 -23.59 -15.14
C TRP A 814 36.11 -24.65 -14.06
N GLY A 815 35.36 -24.32 -12.99
CA GLY A 815 34.96 -25.25 -11.96
C GLY A 815 34.02 -26.36 -12.46
N ALA A 816 33.17 -26.09 -13.44
CA ALA A 816 32.32 -27.09 -14.09
C ALA A 816 33.17 -28.10 -14.87
N LEU A 817 34.14 -27.63 -15.66
CA LEU A 817 35.09 -28.49 -16.37
C LEU A 817 35.95 -29.31 -15.39
N LEU A 818 36.41 -28.67 -14.31
CA LEU A 818 37.14 -29.35 -13.24
C LEU A 818 36.34 -30.49 -12.61
N GLY A 819 35.02 -30.31 -12.49
CA GLY A 819 34.08 -31.34 -12.06
C GLY A 819 34.09 -32.56 -12.98
N GLY A 820 34.10 -32.35 -14.30
CA GLY A 820 34.26 -33.41 -15.31
C GLY A 820 35.62 -34.11 -15.21
N CYS A 821 36.71 -33.33 -15.15
CA CYS A 821 38.07 -33.87 -14.98
C CYS A 821 38.17 -34.77 -13.74
N ARG A 822 37.45 -34.45 -12.66
CA ARG A 822 37.38 -35.30 -11.46
C ARG A 822 36.67 -36.63 -11.73
N ILE A 823 35.54 -36.58 -12.41
CA ILE A 823 34.70 -37.75 -12.69
C ILE A 823 35.46 -38.74 -13.59
N TYR A 824 36.11 -38.22 -14.63
CA TYR A 824 36.83 -39.01 -15.63
C TYR A 824 38.32 -39.19 -15.33
N LYS A 825 38.80 -38.67 -14.19
CA LYS A 825 40.20 -38.73 -13.73
C LYS A 825 41.21 -38.16 -14.74
N ASP A 826 40.83 -37.12 -15.47
CA ASP A 826 41.70 -36.39 -16.39
C ASP A 826 42.56 -35.38 -15.62
N ILE A 827 43.75 -35.83 -15.26
CA ILE A 827 44.69 -35.09 -14.41
C ILE A 827 45.33 -33.92 -15.15
N ASN A 828 45.79 -34.15 -16.38
CA ASN A 828 46.55 -33.16 -17.14
C ASN A 828 45.69 -31.92 -17.41
N ARG A 829 44.44 -32.13 -17.82
CA ARG A 829 43.47 -31.04 -17.99
C ARG A 829 43.09 -30.42 -16.64
N GLY A 830 42.91 -31.23 -15.60
CA GLY A 830 42.63 -30.76 -14.23
C GLY A 830 43.68 -29.79 -13.68
N GLU A 831 44.97 -30.07 -13.87
CA GLU A 831 46.06 -29.16 -13.45
C GLU A 831 46.03 -27.82 -14.21
N ARG A 832 45.76 -27.84 -15.52
CA ARG A 832 45.60 -26.61 -16.32
C ARG A 832 44.42 -25.76 -15.85
N VAL A 833 43.27 -26.39 -15.67
CA VAL A 833 42.03 -25.72 -15.26
C VAL A 833 42.19 -25.03 -13.91
N VAL A 834 42.82 -25.68 -12.92
CA VAL A 834 43.03 -25.04 -11.62
C VAL A 834 44.03 -23.89 -11.71
N ARG A 835 45.05 -23.96 -12.57
CA ARG A 835 45.95 -22.83 -12.80
C ARG A 835 45.16 -21.60 -13.24
N HIS A 836 44.25 -21.75 -14.19
CA HIS A 836 43.33 -20.67 -14.60
C HIS A 836 42.41 -20.21 -13.48
N ILE A 837 41.87 -21.11 -12.66
CA ILE A 837 41.06 -20.73 -11.49
C ILE A 837 41.87 -19.87 -10.50
N LEU A 838 43.13 -20.22 -10.25
CA LEU A 838 44.01 -19.49 -9.32
C LEU A 838 44.53 -18.16 -9.90
N GLU A 839 44.63 -18.05 -11.23
CA GLU A 839 44.90 -16.77 -11.90
C GLU A 839 43.72 -15.81 -11.73
N LEU A 840 42.48 -16.31 -11.82
CA LEU A 840 41.26 -15.53 -11.65
C LEU A 840 40.95 -15.19 -10.19
N ASP A 841 41.12 -16.16 -9.29
CA ASP A 841 40.91 -16.02 -7.85
C ASP A 841 42.05 -16.71 -7.08
N PRO A 842 43.13 -15.98 -6.75
CA PRO A 842 44.27 -16.52 -6.00
C PRO A 842 43.89 -17.06 -4.61
N GLY A 843 42.75 -16.62 -4.06
CA GLY A 843 42.21 -17.03 -2.77
C GLY A 843 41.24 -18.21 -2.87
N HIS A 844 41.04 -18.80 -4.05
CA HIS A 844 40.02 -19.82 -4.24
C HIS A 844 40.34 -21.13 -3.49
N SER A 845 39.57 -21.41 -2.43
CA SER A 845 39.80 -22.60 -1.60
C SER A 845 39.45 -23.91 -2.31
N GLY A 846 38.44 -23.92 -3.18
CA GLY A 846 37.95 -25.14 -3.85
C GLY A 846 38.98 -25.78 -4.80
N GLY A 847 39.58 -24.97 -5.67
CA GLY A 847 40.57 -25.40 -6.66
C GLY A 847 41.87 -25.91 -6.03
N ASN A 848 42.35 -25.23 -4.98
CA ASN A 848 43.52 -25.67 -4.23
C ASN A 848 43.29 -26.99 -3.47
N VAL A 849 42.11 -27.17 -2.85
CA VAL A 849 41.74 -28.43 -2.19
C VAL A 849 41.62 -29.57 -3.21
N TYR A 850 41.05 -29.29 -4.38
CA TYR A 850 40.94 -30.26 -5.46
C TYR A 850 42.29 -30.77 -5.92
N LEU A 851 43.25 -29.88 -6.20
CA LEU A 851 44.57 -30.24 -6.69
C LEU A 851 45.38 -31.01 -5.65
N ALA A 852 45.30 -30.60 -4.38
CA ALA A 852 45.88 -31.35 -3.27
C ALA A 852 45.29 -32.76 -3.15
N ASN A 853 43.97 -32.93 -3.33
CA ASN A 853 43.32 -34.24 -3.28
C ASN A 853 43.64 -35.10 -4.50
N MET A 854 43.77 -34.52 -5.70
CA MET A 854 44.23 -35.22 -6.89
C MET A 854 45.65 -35.75 -6.72
N TYR A 855 46.60 -34.93 -6.24
CA TYR A 855 47.97 -35.37 -5.98
C TYR A 855 48.05 -36.49 -4.94
N VAL A 856 47.23 -36.43 -3.88
CA VAL A 856 47.12 -37.53 -2.91
C VAL A 856 46.61 -38.80 -3.58
N SER A 857 45.57 -38.72 -4.42
CA SER A 857 45.02 -39.90 -5.12
C SER A 857 46.00 -40.56 -6.10
N MET A 858 47.06 -39.85 -6.49
CA MET A 858 48.14 -40.32 -7.36
C MET A 858 49.41 -40.72 -6.60
N GLY A 859 49.43 -40.67 -5.26
CA GLY A 859 50.63 -40.95 -4.46
C GLY A 859 51.72 -39.86 -4.52
N ARG A 860 51.46 -38.71 -5.17
CA ARG A 860 52.36 -37.54 -5.24
C ARG A 860 52.26 -36.69 -3.97
N LEU A 861 52.66 -37.28 -2.84
CA LEU A 861 52.45 -36.69 -1.51
C LEU A 861 53.20 -35.38 -1.29
N GLU A 862 54.38 -35.20 -1.89
CA GLU A 862 55.17 -33.98 -1.77
C GLU A 862 54.50 -32.78 -2.43
N ASP A 863 53.92 -32.96 -3.62
CA ASP A 863 53.22 -31.91 -4.34
C ASP A 863 51.92 -31.51 -3.62
N ALA A 864 51.21 -32.50 -3.05
CA ALA A 864 50.06 -32.24 -2.19
C ALA A 864 50.44 -31.47 -0.92
N ALA A 865 51.57 -31.79 -0.29
CA ALA A 865 52.09 -31.10 0.89
C ALA A 865 52.46 -29.66 0.57
N LYS A 866 53.17 -29.41 -0.53
CA LYS A 866 53.50 -28.06 -1.03
C LYS A 866 52.25 -27.20 -1.25
N PHE A 867 51.21 -27.76 -1.88
CA PHE A 867 49.93 -27.05 -2.07
C PHE A 867 49.21 -26.74 -0.75
N ARG A 868 49.23 -27.65 0.23
CA ARG A 868 48.65 -27.41 1.56
C ARG A 868 49.44 -26.35 2.35
N LEU A 869 50.75 -26.27 2.16
CA LEU A 869 51.61 -25.24 2.75
C LEU A 869 51.32 -23.87 2.14
N MET A 870 51.29 -23.79 0.81
CA MET A 870 50.90 -22.58 0.07
C MET A 870 49.53 -22.07 0.51
N MET A 871 48.55 -22.96 0.72
CA MET A 871 47.22 -22.62 1.25
C MET A 871 47.29 -21.96 2.63
N ARG A 872 48.20 -22.39 3.51
CA ARG A 872 48.41 -21.78 4.83
C ARG A 872 49.10 -20.42 4.71
N GLU A 873 50.14 -20.32 3.89
CA GLU A 873 50.91 -19.08 3.68
C GLU A 873 50.05 -17.97 3.08
N LYS A 874 49.25 -18.31 2.05
CA LYS A 874 48.30 -17.37 1.41
C LYS A 874 47.03 -17.13 2.24
N ARG A 875 46.94 -17.69 3.45
CA ARG A 875 45.78 -17.58 4.36
C ARG A 875 44.44 -17.87 3.66
N VAL A 876 44.40 -18.90 2.82
CA VAL A 876 43.20 -19.28 2.08
C VAL A 876 42.14 -19.79 3.08
N VAL A 877 41.06 -19.02 3.23
CA VAL A 877 39.95 -19.37 4.13
C VAL A 877 39.04 -20.37 3.44
N LYS A 878 38.87 -21.56 4.02
CA LYS A 878 37.87 -22.53 3.56
C LYS A 878 36.49 -22.08 4.01
N THR A 879 35.53 -22.03 3.09
CA THR A 879 34.12 -21.84 3.46
C THR A 879 33.65 -23.04 4.28
N PRO A 880 33.24 -22.86 5.53
CA PRO A 880 32.76 -23.98 6.35
C PRO A 880 31.43 -24.51 5.79
N GLY A 881 31.29 -25.84 5.77
CA GLY A 881 30.04 -26.49 5.39
C GLY A 881 29.00 -26.33 6.50
N CYS A 882 27.95 -25.58 6.23
CA CYS A 882 26.83 -25.37 7.14
C CYS A 882 25.56 -25.99 6.55
N SER A 883 24.85 -26.73 7.38
CA SER A 883 23.53 -27.27 7.04
C SER A 883 22.53 -26.80 8.07
N TRP A 884 21.32 -26.49 7.64
CA TRP A 884 20.26 -26.03 8.54
C TRP A 884 18.91 -26.67 8.23
N ILE A 885 18.06 -26.67 9.25
CA ILE A 885 16.73 -27.28 9.24
C ILE A 885 15.75 -26.37 10.00
N GLU A 886 14.53 -26.24 9.49
CA GLU A 886 13.44 -25.57 10.20
C GLU A 886 12.68 -26.58 11.05
N VAL A 887 12.56 -26.31 12.36
CA VAL A 887 11.71 -27.04 13.30
C VAL A 887 10.99 -26.03 14.19
N ASP A 888 9.68 -26.20 14.39
CA ASP A 888 8.84 -25.32 15.23
C ASP A 888 8.94 -23.82 14.88
N ASN A 889 9.04 -23.49 13.58
CA ASN A 889 9.30 -22.14 13.06
C ASN A 889 10.64 -21.53 13.49
N MET A 890 11.64 -22.32 13.88
CA MET A 890 13.00 -21.85 14.10
C MET A 890 13.96 -22.56 13.14
N VAL A 891 14.89 -21.79 12.57
CA VAL A 891 15.97 -22.34 11.73
C VAL A 891 17.14 -22.67 12.65
N HIS A 892 17.55 -23.93 12.65
CA HIS A 892 18.68 -24.44 13.43
C HIS A 892 19.84 -24.71 12.48
N GLU A 893 20.97 -24.06 12.72
CA GLU A 893 22.19 -24.18 11.94
C GLU A 893 23.15 -25.17 12.60
N PHE A 894 23.82 -25.98 11.78
CA PHE A 894 24.78 -26.97 12.22
C PHE A 894 26.07 -26.84 11.42
N PHE A 895 27.19 -26.78 12.13
CA PHE A 895 28.53 -26.88 11.57
C PHE A 895 29.13 -28.27 11.85
N MET A 896 30.15 -28.63 11.08
CA MET A 896 30.89 -29.87 11.34
C MET A 896 31.44 -29.85 12.78
N GLY A 897 31.06 -30.85 13.56
CA GLY A 897 31.47 -30.99 14.96
C GLY A 897 30.94 -29.95 15.94
N ASP A 898 29.89 -29.22 15.56
CA ASP A 898 29.26 -28.23 16.41
C ASP A 898 28.63 -28.87 17.67
N ARG A 899 28.88 -28.25 18.83
CA ARG A 899 28.27 -28.61 20.12
C ARG A 899 27.53 -27.43 20.77
N SER A 900 27.42 -26.29 20.08
CA SER A 900 26.76 -25.08 20.55
C SER A 900 25.24 -25.25 20.72
N HIS A 901 24.65 -26.22 20.03
CA HIS A 901 23.21 -26.47 20.09
C HIS A 901 22.78 -26.97 21.49
N PRO A 902 21.69 -26.45 22.09
CA PRO A 902 21.22 -26.84 23.43
C PRO A 902 20.92 -28.34 23.59
N GLN A 903 20.60 -29.03 22.50
CA GLN A 903 20.32 -30.47 22.46
C GLN A 903 21.48 -31.31 21.89
N SER A 904 22.71 -30.78 21.88
CA SER A 904 23.87 -31.44 21.25
C SER A 904 24.07 -32.88 21.74
N GLU A 905 24.03 -33.15 23.04
CA GLU A 905 24.18 -34.51 23.58
C GLU A 905 23.19 -35.53 22.97
N LYS A 906 21.92 -35.13 22.82
CA LYS A 906 20.89 -35.98 22.22
C LYS A 906 21.15 -36.21 20.72
N ILE A 907 21.60 -35.17 20.02
CA ILE A 907 21.93 -35.25 18.59
C ILE A 907 23.09 -36.23 18.38
N TYR A 908 24.16 -36.12 19.16
CA TYR A 908 25.31 -37.03 19.05
C TYR A 908 24.95 -38.47 19.43
N SER A 909 24.10 -38.68 20.45
CA SER A 909 23.57 -40.00 20.79
C SER A 909 22.76 -40.62 19.64
N MET A 910 21.93 -39.81 18.97
CA MET A 910 21.20 -40.24 17.77
C MET A 910 22.13 -40.56 16.61
N ILE A 911 23.18 -39.77 16.38
CA ILE A 911 24.21 -40.06 15.36
C ILE A 911 24.87 -41.41 15.65
N SER A 912 25.28 -41.69 16.88
CA SER A 912 25.85 -43.00 17.25
C SER A 912 24.90 -44.15 16.95
N THR A 913 23.61 -43.96 17.28
CA THR A 913 22.55 -44.94 16.99
C THR A 913 22.37 -45.16 15.49
N LEU A 914 22.32 -44.07 14.72
CA LEU A 914 22.19 -44.12 13.26
C LEU A 914 23.43 -44.77 12.63
N SER A 915 24.63 -44.45 13.07
CA SER A 915 25.88 -45.06 12.59
C SER A 915 25.87 -46.57 12.73
N LEU A 916 25.40 -47.10 13.88
CA LEU A 916 25.26 -48.54 14.08
C LEU A 916 24.22 -49.14 13.13
N ARG A 917 23.03 -48.53 13.03
CA ARG A 917 21.94 -49.01 12.15
C ARG A 917 22.32 -48.95 10.67
N MET A 918 23.06 -47.92 10.25
CA MET A 918 23.58 -47.79 8.89
C MET A 918 24.58 -48.90 8.57
N LYS A 919 25.52 -49.20 9.47
CA LYS A 919 26.47 -50.31 9.30
C LYS A 919 25.74 -51.66 9.16
N LEU A 920 24.72 -51.91 9.98
CA LEU A 920 23.87 -53.10 9.87
C LEU A 920 23.09 -53.18 8.54
N ALA A 921 22.75 -52.04 7.95
CA ALA A 921 22.09 -51.93 6.66
C ALA A 921 23.07 -51.98 5.45
N GLY A 922 24.36 -52.21 5.69
CA GLY A 922 25.39 -52.35 4.64
C GLY A 922 26.00 -51.03 4.16
N TYR A 923 25.83 -49.93 4.89
CA TYR A 923 26.51 -48.67 4.57
C TYR A 923 27.99 -48.71 4.97
N VAL A 924 28.86 -48.37 4.02
CA VAL A 924 30.31 -48.26 4.22
C VAL A 924 30.73 -46.80 4.00
N PRO A 925 31.28 -46.11 5.02
CA PRO A 925 31.76 -44.74 4.89
C PRO A 925 32.87 -44.62 3.85
N ASN A 926 32.82 -43.58 3.01
CA ASN A 926 33.87 -43.36 2.01
C ASN A 926 35.07 -42.60 2.61
N THR A 927 36.06 -43.31 3.13
CA THR A 927 37.24 -42.74 3.80
C THR A 927 38.34 -42.23 2.85
N SER A 928 38.20 -42.45 1.53
CA SER A 928 39.21 -42.10 0.51
C SER A 928 39.58 -40.61 0.43
N LEU A 929 38.71 -39.73 0.95
CA LEU A 929 38.87 -38.27 0.90
C LEU A 929 39.36 -37.66 2.23
N VAL A 930 39.49 -38.46 3.29
CA VAL A 930 39.98 -38.01 4.60
C VAL A 930 41.49 -38.26 4.70
N SER A 931 42.22 -37.38 5.40
CA SER A 931 43.69 -37.44 5.49
C SER A 931 44.19 -38.83 5.92
N GLN A 932 45.17 -39.41 5.21
CA GLN A 932 45.73 -40.73 5.50
C GLN A 932 46.51 -40.80 6.84
N SER A 933 46.78 -39.66 7.47
CA SER A 933 47.47 -39.55 8.77
C SER A 933 46.58 -39.83 9.99
N ILE A 934 45.33 -40.21 9.76
CA ILE A 934 44.27 -40.44 10.74
C ILE A 934 43.91 -41.92 10.64
N ASP A 935 43.68 -42.60 11.76
CA ASP A 935 43.26 -44.01 11.71
C ASP A 935 41.87 -44.15 11.05
N GLU A 936 41.51 -45.34 10.56
CA GLU A 936 40.23 -45.52 9.86
C GLU A 936 39.01 -45.23 10.76
N GLU A 937 39.12 -45.42 12.09
CA GLU A 937 38.04 -45.18 13.04
C GLU A 937 37.79 -43.67 13.27
N GLU A 938 38.85 -42.88 13.38
CA GLU A 938 38.82 -41.42 13.42
C GLU A 938 38.36 -40.83 12.09
N LYS A 939 38.72 -41.42 10.94
CA LYS A 939 38.17 -41.02 9.62
C LYS A 939 36.67 -41.23 9.55
N GLU A 940 36.17 -42.37 10.02
CA GLU A 940 34.74 -42.64 10.12
C GLU A 940 34.03 -41.66 11.07
N ASN A 941 34.64 -41.36 12.21
CA ASN A 941 34.10 -40.40 13.17
C ASN A 941 33.98 -38.98 12.57
N VAL A 942 34.98 -38.50 11.83
CA VAL A 942 34.91 -37.20 11.14
C VAL A 942 33.78 -37.16 10.10
N LEU A 943 33.59 -38.25 9.34
CA LEU A 943 32.50 -38.36 8.35
C LEU A 943 31.12 -38.46 9.01
N SER A 944 31.02 -39.03 10.21
CA SER A 944 29.77 -39.09 10.97
C SER A 944 29.32 -37.70 11.45
N MET A 945 30.26 -36.78 11.62
CA MET A 945 30.05 -35.42 12.17
C MET A 945 29.83 -34.35 11.08
N HIS A 946 29.50 -34.76 9.85
CA HIS A 946 29.09 -33.84 8.80
C HIS A 946 27.80 -33.11 9.17
N SER A 947 27.72 -31.81 8.81
CA SER A 947 26.60 -30.95 9.20
C SER A 947 25.26 -31.46 8.68
N GLU A 948 25.22 -32.11 7.51
CA GLU A 948 23.98 -32.71 7.01
C GLU A 948 23.45 -33.83 7.92
N LYS A 949 24.34 -34.70 8.41
CA LYS A 949 23.97 -35.82 9.29
C LYS A 949 23.47 -35.27 10.63
N LEU A 950 24.14 -34.26 11.18
CA LEU A 950 23.71 -33.56 12.40
C LEU A 950 22.32 -32.95 12.25
N ALA A 951 22.06 -32.24 11.15
CA ALA A 951 20.76 -31.63 10.88
C ALA A 951 19.64 -32.68 10.73
N VAL A 952 19.91 -33.80 10.04
CA VAL A 952 18.94 -34.90 9.92
C VAL A 952 18.70 -35.61 11.25
N ALA A 953 19.75 -35.87 12.05
CA ALA A 953 19.61 -36.45 13.38
C ALA A 953 18.77 -35.56 14.30
N PHE A 954 18.98 -34.24 14.27
CA PHE A 954 18.12 -33.30 14.96
C PHE A 954 16.68 -33.35 14.45
N GLY A 955 16.48 -33.40 13.14
CA GLY A 955 15.16 -33.55 12.53
C GLY A 955 14.43 -34.81 13.03
N LEU A 956 15.12 -35.94 13.11
CA LEU A 956 14.57 -37.21 13.61
C LEU A 956 14.16 -37.15 15.08
N ILE A 957 14.93 -36.45 15.92
CA ILE A 957 14.62 -36.31 17.36
C ILE A 957 13.43 -35.35 17.58
N SER A 958 13.39 -34.26 16.83
CA SER A 958 12.54 -33.11 17.14
C SER A 958 11.20 -33.11 16.39
N THR A 959 10.99 -34.00 15.43
CA THR A 959 9.75 -34.05 14.63
C THR A 959 9.08 -35.41 14.66
N LYS A 960 7.75 -35.42 14.55
CA LYS A 960 6.92 -36.64 14.63
C LYS A 960 7.24 -37.63 13.50
N ASP A 961 7.06 -38.91 13.79
CA ASP A 961 7.16 -39.99 12.81
C ASP A 961 6.27 -39.73 11.59
N GLY A 962 6.80 -40.02 10.40
CA GLY A 962 6.15 -39.75 9.11
C GLY A 962 6.30 -38.32 8.57
N THR A 963 6.87 -37.38 9.33
CA THR A 963 7.13 -36.01 8.82
C THR A 963 8.32 -36.01 7.84
N THR A 964 8.20 -35.37 6.67
CA THR A 964 9.35 -35.18 5.75
C THR A 964 10.40 -34.29 6.39
N ILE A 965 11.65 -34.74 6.43
CA ILE A 965 12.80 -33.97 6.95
C ILE A 965 13.37 -33.12 5.82
N ARG A 966 13.45 -31.80 6.01
CA ARG A 966 13.98 -30.86 5.02
C ARG A 966 15.26 -30.22 5.52
N VAL A 967 16.36 -30.41 4.81
CA VAL A 967 17.67 -29.84 5.16
C VAL A 967 18.17 -29.02 4.00
N VAL A 968 18.75 -27.86 4.28
CA VAL A 968 19.42 -27.01 3.29
C VAL A 968 20.91 -26.94 3.62
N LYS A 969 21.76 -27.02 2.61
CA LYS A 969 23.22 -26.92 2.72
C LYS A 969 23.75 -25.80 1.84
N ASN A 970 24.71 -25.02 2.36
CA ASN A 970 25.37 -23.94 1.62
C ASN A 970 26.33 -24.43 0.51
N LEU A 971 26.86 -25.64 0.65
CA LEU A 971 27.79 -26.29 -0.28
C LEU A 971 27.15 -27.51 -0.96
N ARG A 972 27.77 -28.01 -2.03
CA ARG A 972 27.37 -29.28 -2.65
C ARG A 972 27.49 -30.43 -1.64
N VAL A 973 26.49 -31.30 -1.62
CA VAL A 973 26.49 -32.49 -0.74
C VAL A 973 27.57 -33.46 -1.23
N CYS A 974 28.37 -34.01 -0.31
CA CYS A 974 29.39 -34.99 -0.67
C CYS A 974 28.76 -36.37 -0.94
N ASN A 975 29.44 -37.21 -1.71
CA ASN A 975 28.94 -38.54 -2.08
C ASN A 975 28.65 -39.41 -0.84
N ASP A 976 29.49 -39.31 0.21
CA ASP A 976 29.28 -40.05 1.46
C ASP A 976 27.97 -39.66 2.14
N CYS A 977 27.72 -38.35 2.32
CA CYS A 977 26.46 -37.87 2.88
C CYS A 977 25.28 -38.26 2.00
N HIS A 978 25.41 -38.19 0.68
CA HIS A 978 24.35 -38.58 -0.25
C HIS A 978 23.94 -40.06 -0.07
N GLU A 979 24.90 -40.99 -0.01
CA GLU A 979 24.61 -42.41 0.24
C GLU A 979 24.10 -42.65 1.66
N ALA A 980 24.65 -41.95 2.66
CA ALA A 980 24.14 -42.01 4.03
C ALA A 980 22.67 -41.59 4.11
N MET A 981 22.25 -40.53 3.40
CA MET A 981 20.85 -40.08 3.42
C MET A 981 19.87 -41.08 2.82
N LYS A 982 20.25 -41.81 1.76
CA LYS A 982 19.44 -42.92 1.23
C LYS A 982 19.18 -43.98 2.29
N VAL A 983 20.26 -44.40 2.96
CA VAL A 983 20.19 -45.45 3.98
C VAL A 983 19.42 -44.96 5.22
N ILE A 984 19.65 -43.73 5.67
CA ILE A 984 18.91 -43.13 6.80
C ILE A 984 17.42 -43.01 6.48
N SER A 985 17.05 -42.57 5.26
CA SER A 985 15.66 -42.47 4.82
C SER A 985 14.93 -43.82 4.93
N ARG A 986 15.58 -44.89 4.48
CA ARG A 986 15.09 -46.27 4.57
C ARG A 986 14.95 -46.76 6.01
N ILE A 987 15.99 -46.55 6.82
CA ILE A 987 16.06 -46.97 8.23
C ILE A 987 15.01 -46.25 9.09
N ALA A 988 14.77 -44.98 8.82
CA ALA A 988 13.80 -44.16 9.54
C ALA A 988 12.38 -44.25 8.96
N SER A 989 12.22 -44.88 7.78
CA SER A 989 10.98 -44.90 7.00
C SER A 989 10.37 -43.50 6.82
N ARG A 990 11.23 -42.53 6.47
CA ARG A 990 10.86 -41.11 6.34
C ARG A 990 11.52 -40.51 5.11
N GLU A 991 10.76 -39.67 4.41
CA GLU A 991 11.29 -38.88 3.30
C GLU A 991 12.30 -37.84 3.82
N ILE A 992 13.47 -37.78 3.17
CA ILE A 992 14.48 -36.74 3.41
C ILE A 992 14.62 -35.93 2.13
N VAL A 993 14.41 -34.62 2.24
CA VAL A 993 14.60 -33.65 1.15
C VAL A 993 15.80 -32.78 1.50
N LEU A 994 16.90 -33.00 0.79
CA LEU A 994 18.15 -32.27 1.00
C LEU A 994 18.37 -31.31 -0.16
N ARG A 995 18.42 -30.01 0.11
CA ARG A 995 18.73 -28.98 -0.87
C ARG A 995 20.19 -28.59 -0.76
N ASP A 996 20.92 -28.66 -1.86
CA ASP A 996 22.24 -28.05 -1.99
C ASP A 996 22.19 -26.76 -2.82
N ARG A 997 23.35 -26.18 -3.13
CA ARG A 997 23.45 -24.94 -3.91
C ARG A 997 22.82 -25.05 -5.32
N SER A 998 22.76 -26.26 -5.89
CA SER A 998 22.38 -26.51 -7.27
C SER A 998 21.04 -27.23 -7.43
N ARG A 999 20.70 -28.19 -6.54
CA ARG A 999 19.54 -29.06 -6.70
C ARG A 999 18.98 -29.58 -5.39
N PHE A 1000 17.80 -30.17 -5.48
CA PHE A 1000 17.22 -31.01 -4.45
C PHE A 1000 17.57 -32.47 -4.68
N HIS A 1001 17.83 -33.18 -3.59
CA HIS A 1001 17.98 -34.63 -3.53
C HIS A 1001 16.82 -35.14 -2.68
N HIS A 1002 15.94 -35.94 -3.29
CA HIS A 1002 14.76 -36.51 -2.64
C HIS A 1002 15.03 -37.99 -2.35
N PHE A 1003 15.04 -38.34 -1.07
CA PHE A 1003 15.23 -39.72 -0.60
C PHE A 1003 13.88 -40.22 -0.05
N LYS A 1004 13.33 -41.26 -0.68
CA LYS A 1004 11.99 -41.84 -0.38
C LYS A 1004 12.03 -43.37 -0.21
N GLU A 1005 13.23 -43.93 -0.13
CA GLU A 1005 13.48 -45.38 -0.19
C GLU A 1005 13.09 -46.13 1.08
#